data_AF-A0A936QLN4-F1
#
_entry.id   AF-A0A936QLN4-F1
#
_cell.length_a   1.000
_cell.length_b   1.000
_cell.length_c   1.000
_cell.angle_alpha   90.00
_cell.angle_beta   90.00
_cell.angle_gamma   90.00
#
_symmetry.space_group_name_H-M   'P 1'
#
loop_
_entity.id
_entity.type
_entity.pdbx_description
1 polymer ?
#
loop_
_entity_poly.entity_id
_entity_poly.type
_entity_poly.pdbx_seq_one_letter_code
_entity_poly.pdbx_strand_id
1 'polypeptide(L)'
;MKNTISKLTKLLIIAAVALLFISASIANAALDSKGTNFWLMFDVNHTGNPTLSLFITSDVNTSGVVDIPGLAYNAPFTVTANTVTTVSIPVAASNHTSDVVDYKGIHVTSLQEVTVYGLNRYQYTTDAFLGLPVDILGTDYIVLTYKNTNIVNGTEFGIVGTVNGTTVTITPSETTGPRIAGVPYNITLNEGETYELRNSNNAPADLTGTKITSDQPIGVTGAHQCANIPNGTTYACDHICEMLPPTSAWGKNFVTVPLKTRLNGDTWRFMASQNATTVTINGVPQAPINEGQYVEQILSAYSVISSDKPILVAQYSNGTTFDGVTSDPFMMLVPPYEQFLANYTVTTPASGFIGNYINVVAPNAVVGALTLDGVPVPVVDFTPIGVSGFSGAQLTVGLGSHTVAATLPFGLFDYGFDDADSYGYPGGQALSQIAIVSSLDVTPEIATNIVGTQHCVDGLVKDQNGIPLVGIRVDYLISGANAGAGFAFTNTSGIAQYCYTGVNIGYDTIIGSSGSLSDTVLKIWQSALPVDLSSFTYNTVKNDVILKWITAGELNNSGFDIERSAVNNSWIKAGYVAGNGTTNEPKTYEFRDRDLKSGVYNFRLKQIDFNGQYKYYNLSNSVEIGIPDKFALSQNYPNPFNPKTIIDFQLPENGNVKLSVYDINGKIVSVLINQFMPAGYYSAAFNSSGISSGVYFYRLESGGLSKVMKMTVIK
;
A
#
# COMPACT_ATOMS: atom_id res chain seq x y z
N MET A 1 -17.79 -39.64 -40.49
CA MET A 1 -17.48 -39.81 -39.04
C MET A 1 -16.08 -39.35 -38.64
N LYS A 2 -15.03 -39.41 -39.48
CA LYS A 2 -13.66 -38.97 -39.08
C LYS A 2 -13.43 -37.43 -39.02
N ASN A 3 -14.23 -36.61 -39.70
CA ASN A 3 -14.05 -35.14 -39.72
C ASN A 3 -14.78 -34.38 -38.59
N THR A 4 -15.74 -35.01 -37.90
CA THR A 4 -16.50 -34.36 -36.82
C THR A 4 -15.78 -34.51 -35.46
N ILE A 5 -15.04 -35.62 -35.28
CA ILE A 5 -14.30 -35.91 -34.05
C ILE A 5 -13.08 -34.99 -33.89
N SER A 6 -12.42 -34.61 -34.98
CA SER A 6 -11.25 -33.71 -34.98
C SER A 6 -11.59 -32.24 -34.63
N LYS A 7 -12.81 -31.79 -34.95
CA LYS A 7 -13.28 -30.45 -34.55
C LYS A 7 -13.65 -30.39 -33.07
N LEU A 8 -14.24 -31.45 -32.50
CA LEU A 8 -14.54 -31.50 -31.06
C LEU A 8 -13.26 -31.59 -30.20
N THR A 9 -12.22 -32.31 -30.63
CA THR A 9 -10.96 -32.38 -29.86
C THR A 9 -10.18 -31.06 -29.89
N LYS A 10 -10.22 -30.30 -31.00
CA LYS A 10 -9.62 -28.96 -31.05
C LYS A 10 -10.43 -27.91 -30.27
N LEU A 11 -11.75 -28.03 -30.20
CA LEU A 11 -12.58 -27.12 -29.39
C LEU A 11 -12.42 -27.39 -27.88
N LEU A 12 -12.26 -28.65 -27.45
CA LEU A 12 -11.98 -28.99 -26.05
C LEU A 12 -10.56 -28.62 -25.61
N ILE A 13 -9.56 -28.68 -26.51
CA ILE A 13 -8.19 -28.27 -26.17
C ILE A 13 -8.06 -26.75 -26.14
N ILE A 14 -8.79 -26.00 -26.97
CA ILE A 14 -8.81 -24.53 -26.91
C ILE A 14 -9.60 -24.05 -25.67
N ALA A 15 -10.66 -24.76 -25.25
CA ALA A 15 -11.34 -24.47 -23.98
C ALA A 15 -10.48 -24.84 -22.75
N ALA A 16 -9.75 -25.96 -22.79
CA ALA A 16 -8.86 -26.36 -21.70
C ALA A 16 -7.57 -25.52 -21.60
N VAL A 17 -7.06 -24.98 -22.71
CA VAL A 17 -5.91 -24.06 -22.72
C VAL A 17 -6.34 -22.61 -22.41
N ALA A 18 -7.59 -22.22 -22.70
CA ALA A 18 -8.16 -20.96 -22.23
C ALA A 18 -8.53 -20.98 -20.73
N LEU A 19 -8.71 -22.17 -20.13
CA LEU A 19 -8.88 -22.33 -18.68
C LEU A 19 -7.55 -22.38 -17.89
N LEU A 20 -6.39 -22.28 -18.55
CA LEU A 20 -5.06 -22.41 -17.92
C LEU A 20 -4.25 -21.10 -17.84
N PHE A 21 -4.87 -19.96 -18.15
CA PHE A 21 -4.29 -18.63 -17.90
C PHE A 21 -5.36 -17.63 -17.41
N ILE A 22 -5.99 -17.96 -16.29
CA ILE A 22 -6.49 -16.94 -15.36
C ILE A 22 -6.06 -17.40 -13.96
N SER A 23 -4.75 -17.35 -13.69
CA SER A 23 -4.31 -17.05 -12.34
C SER A 23 -4.52 -15.55 -12.15
N ALA A 24 -5.78 -15.13 -12.04
CA ALA A 24 -6.05 -13.94 -11.26
C ALA A 24 -5.50 -14.28 -9.88
N SER A 25 -4.45 -13.58 -9.48
CA SER A 25 -4.16 -13.47 -8.05
C SER A 25 -5.49 -13.11 -7.41
N ILE A 26 -6.08 -14.05 -6.65
CA ILE A 26 -7.13 -13.70 -5.72
C ILE A 26 -6.38 -12.84 -4.70
N ALA A 27 -6.31 -11.54 -4.97
CA ALA A 27 -6.10 -10.59 -3.90
C ALA A 27 -7.25 -10.87 -2.94
N ASN A 28 -6.93 -11.32 -1.72
CA ASN A 28 -7.94 -11.39 -0.69
C ASN A 28 -8.64 -10.02 -0.64
N ALA A 29 -9.96 -10.05 -0.72
CA ALA A 29 -10.80 -8.89 -0.45
C ALA A 29 -10.34 -8.21 0.85
N ALA A 30 -10.37 -6.89 0.88
CA ALA A 30 -10.08 -6.18 2.12
C ALA A 30 -11.14 -6.58 3.17
N LEU A 31 -10.73 -6.78 4.42
CA LEU A 31 -11.68 -7.02 5.50
C LEU A 31 -12.29 -5.68 5.90
N ASP A 32 -13.36 -5.27 5.22
CA ASP A 32 -14.04 -4.01 5.44
C ASP A 32 -15.56 -4.13 5.23
N SER A 33 -16.27 -3.00 5.23
CA SER A 33 -17.73 -2.96 5.04
C SER A 33 -18.16 -3.11 3.57
N LYS A 34 -17.24 -3.42 2.66
CA LYS A 34 -17.51 -3.75 1.27
C LYS A 34 -17.44 -5.26 1.10
N GLY A 35 -18.41 -5.81 0.38
CA GLY A 35 -18.46 -7.26 0.18
C GLY A 35 -19.38 -7.64 -0.97
N THR A 36 -19.42 -8.94 -1.27
CA THR A 36 -20.27 -9.49 -2.35
C THR A 36 -21.43 -10.32 -1.85
N ASN A 37 -21.51 -10.54 -0.54
CA ASN A 37 -22.46 -11.43 0.12
C ASN A 37 -22.84 -10.87 1.48
N PHE A 38 -24.13 -10.58 1.70
CA PHE A 38 -24.65 -10.03 2.95
C PHE A 38 -25.88 -10.80 3.39
N TRP A 39 -25.98 -11.06 4.69
CA TRP A 39 -27.22 -11.46 5.35
C TRP A 39 -27.60 -10.37 6.34
N LEU A 40 -28.72 -9.70 6.09
CA LEU A 40 -29.22 -8.56 6.87
C LEU A 40 -30.61 -8.84 7.44
N MET A 41 -31.07 -8.00 8.35
CA MET A 41 -32.43 -8.02 8.86
C MET A 41 -32.89 -6.62 9.28
N PHE A 42 -34.20 -6.45 9.44
CA PHE A 42 -34.80 -5.25 10.02
C PHE A 42 -35.50 -5.60 11.33
N ASP A 43 -35.02 -5.00 12.42
CA ASP A 43 -35.70 -5.02 13.71
C ASP A 43 -37.04 -4.26 13.64
N VAL A 44 -37.85 -4.40 14.68
CA VAL A 44 -39.20 -3.84 14.71
C VAL A 44 -39.18 -2.37 15.07
N ASN A 45 -39.48 -1.53 14.09
CA ASN A 45 -39.84 -0.13 14.34
C ASN A 45 -41.19 -0.05 15.10
N HIS A 46 -41.53 1.10 15.67
CA HIS A 46 -42.77 1.36 16.40
C HIS A 46 -44.06 0.89 15.66
N THR A 47 -45.20 0.87 16.38
CA THR A 47 -46.48 0.20 16.02
C THR A 47 -47.18 0.60 14.69
N GLY A 48 -46.50 0.46 13.56
CA GLY A 48 -46.98 0.80 12.22
C GLY A 48 -46.39 -0.07 11.11
N ASN A 49 -46.54 0.37 9.85
CA ASN A 49 -45.98 -0.28 8.67
C ASN A 49 -44.82 0.55 8.13
N PRO A 50 -43.56 0.26 8.52
CA PRO A 50 -42.42 1.02 8.03
C PRO A 50 -42.19 0.82 6.53
N THR A 51 -41.62 1.84 5.90
CA THR A 51 -40.97 1.75 4.60
C THR A 51 -39.54 1.29 4.82
N LEU A 52 -39.24 0.07 4.35
CA LEU A 52 -37.93 -0.53 4.44
C LEU A 52 -37.19 -0.34 3.11
N SER A 53 -35.92 0.03 3.15
CA SER A 53 -35.11 0.21 1.95
C SER A 53 -33.66 -0.18 2.18
N LEU A 54 -33.03 -0.73 1.15
CA LEU A 54 -31.58 -0.87 1.08
C LEU A 54 -31.01 0.18 0.13
N PHE A 55 -29.94 0.81 0.55
CA PHE A 55 -29.10 1.69 -0.26
C PHE A 55 -27.82 0.93 -0.60
N ILE A 56 -27.59 0.65 -1.88
CA ILE A 56 -26.48 -0.18 -2.34
C ILE A 56 -25.57 0.65 -3.24
N THR A 57 -24.27 0.64 -2.96
CA THR A 57 -23.25 1.44 -3.66
C THR A 57 -22.00 0.62 -3.96
N SER A 58 -21.19 1.06 -4.93
CA SER A 58 -19.94 0.42 -5.31
C SER A 58 -19.01 1.41 -6.00
N ASP A 59 -17.70 1.23 -5.86
CA ASP A 59 -16.69 2.04 -6.56
C ASP A 59 -16.64 1.74 -8.06
N VAL A 60 -17.27 0.64 -8.49
CA VAL A 60 -17.30 0.17 -9.88
C VAL A 60 -18.73 -0.14 -10.32
N ASN A 61 -18.96 -0.20 -11.64
CA ASN A 61 -20.23 -0.67 -12.16
C ASN A 61 -20.41 -2.14 -11.78
N THR A 62 -21.55 -2.46 -11.18
CA THR A 62 -21.86 -3.83 -10.76
C THR A 62 -23.36 -4.09 -10.79
N SER A 63 -23.74 -5.34 -10.59
CA SER A 63 -25.13 -5.77 -10.48
C SER A 63 -25.23 -6.91 -9.49
N GLY A 64 -26.42 -7.10 -8.97
CA GLY A 64 -26.69 -8.10 -7.95
C GLY A 64 -28.17 -8.39 -7.80
N VAL A 65 -28.49 -9.11 -6.74
CA VAL A 65 -29.85 -9.48 -6.37
C VAL A 65 -30.02 -9.30 -4.86
N VAL A 66 -31.16 -8.73 -4.48
CA VAL A 66 -31.70 -8.80 -3.13
C VAL A 66 -32.76 -9.89 -3.10
N ASP A 67 -32.57 -10.90 -2.26
CA ASP A 67 -33.45 -12.07 -2.13
C ASP A 67 -33.93 -12.21 -0.67
N ILE A 68 -35.20 -12.56 -0.48
CA ILE A 68 -35.75 -12.92 0.84
C ILE A 68 -36.50 -14.23 0.64
N PRO A 69 -35.82 -15.38 0.79
CA PRO A 69 -36.37 -16.67 0.43
C PRO A 69 -37.70 -16.98 1.11
N GLY A 70 -37.83 -16.67 2.41
CA GLY A 70 -39.05 -16.94 3.18
C GLY A 70 -40.26 -16.10 2.78
N LEU A 71 -40.07 -15.04 1.99
CA LEU A 71 -41.14 -14.22 1.41
C LEU A 71 -41.31 -14.42 -0.10
N ALA A 72 -40.55 -15.33 -0.71
CA ALA A 72 -40.47 -15.48 -2.17
C ALA A 72 -40.21 -14.14 -2.89
N TYR A 73 -39.40 -13.27 -2.28
CA TYR A 73 -39.04 -11.97 -2.81
C TYR A 73 -37.69 -12.04 -3.50
N ASN A 74 -37.61 -11.53 -4.72
CA ASN A 74 -36.39 -11.48 -5.51
C ASN A 74 -36.37 -10.18 -6.33
N ALA A 75 -35.36 -9.34 -6.11
CA ALA A 75 -35.22 -8.05 -6.76
C ALA A 75 -33.80 -7.87 -7.31
N PRO A 76 -33.60 -7.93 -8.64
CA PRO A 76 -32.32 -7.60 -9.24
C PRO A 76 -32.05 -6.09 -9.13
N PHE A 77 -30.77 -5.72 -9.00
CA PHE A 77 -30.33 -4.33 -8.99
C PHE A 77 -29.06 -4.14 -9.81
N THR A 78 -28.82 -2.90 -10.22
CA THR A 78 -27.60 -2.46 -10.92
C THR A 78 -27.08 -1.20 -10.26
N VAL A 79 -25.79 -1.17 -9.93
CA VAL A 79 -25.13 0.00 -9.34
C VAL A 79 -24.21 0.61 -10.39
N THR A 80 -24.37 1.91 -10.63
CA THR A 80 -23.36 2.69 -11.38
C THR A 80 -22.26 3.10 -10.42
N ALA A 81 -21.00 3.02 -10.85
CA ALA A 81 -19.83 3.36 -10.05
C ALA A 81 -20.00 4.71 -9.34
N ASN A 82 -19.73 4.74 -8.03
CA ASN A 82 -19.80 5.90 -7.15
C ASN A 82 -21.20 6.55 -7.09
N THR A 83 -22.25 5.76 -7.26
CA THR A 83 -23.65 6.17 -7.09
C THR A 83 -24.39 5.16 -6.23
N VAL A 84 -25.52 5.58 -5.65
CA VAL A 84 -26.35 4.70 -4.83
C VAL A 84 -27.60 4.24 -5.58
N THR A 85 -27.90 2.96 -5.44
CA THR A 85 -29.14 2.33 -5.93
C THR A 85 -30.02 1.97 -4.74
N THR A 86 -31.28 2.40 -4.76
CA THR A 86 -32.27 2.06 -3.74
C THR A 86 -33.06 0.81 -4.15
N VAL A 87 -33.15 -0.16 -3.25
CA VAL A 87 -34.02 -1.33 -3.38
C VAL A 87 -35.05 -1.29 -2.26
N SER A 88 -36.34 -1.20 -2.61
CA SER A 88 -37.42 -1.28 -1.62
C SER A 88 -37.52 -2.69 -1.05
N ILE A 89 -37.78 -2.81 0.25
CA ILE A 89 -37.92 -4.09 0.93
C ILE A 89 -39.37 -4.26 1.40
N PRO A 90 -40.00 -5.44 1.20
CA PRO A 90 -41.34 -5.68 1.71
C PRO A 90 -41.41 -5.51 3.23
N VAL A 91 -42.42 -4.80 3.74
CA VAL A 91 -42.61 -4.60 5.20
C VAL A 91 -42.70 -5.92 5.98
N ALA A 92 -43.14 -7.00 5.34
CA ALA A 92 -43.19 -8.33 5.92
C ALA A 92 -41.80 -8.90 6.30
N ALA A 93 -40.71 -8.29 5.84
CA ALA A 93 -39.34 -8.65 6.23
C ALA A 93 -38.95 -8.13 7.62
N SER A 94 -39.75 -7.25 8.25
CA SER A 94 -39.53 -6.82 9.63
C SER A 94 -39.93 -7.91 10.65
N ASN A 95 -39.13 -8.04 11.71
CA ASN A 95 -39.21 -9.12 12.69
C ASN A 95 -40.25 -8.91 13.81
N HIS A 96 -41.54 -8.85 13.50
CA HIS A 96 -42.56 -8.54 14.53
C HIS A 96 -42.68 -9.49 15.75
N THR A 97 -42.14 -10.72 15.69
CA THR A 97 -42.32 -11.73 16.74
C THR A 97 -41.04 -11.92 17.54
N SER A 98 -41.09 -11.56 18.82
CA SER A 98 -39.99 -11.77 19.77
C SER A 98 -39.91 -13.23 20.23
N ASP A 99 -38.68 -13.68 20.51
CA ASP A 99 -38.31 -14.99 21.04
C ASP A 99 -38.74 -16.16 20.14
N VAL A 100 -38.68 -15.95 18.81
CA VAL A 100 -39.04 -16.93 17.78
C VAL A 100 -38.04 -16.87 16.62
N VAL A 101 -37.74 -18.04 16.05
CA VAL A 101 -37.00 -18.14 14.78
C VAL A 101 -37.96 -17.93 13.62
N ASP A 102 -37.65 -16.99 12.73
CA ASP A 102 -38.43 -16.62 11.54
C ASP A 102 -37.53 -16.69 10.29
N TYR A 103 -38.11 -16.74 9.10
CA TYR A 103 -37.35 -16.86 7.85
C TYR A 103 -37.37 -15.57 7.04
N LYS A 104 -36.83 -14.50 7.64
CA LYS A 104 -36.92 -13.12 7.13
C LYS A 104 -35.58 -12.50 6.76
N GLY A 105 -34.50 -13.27 6.78
CA GLY A 105 -33.17 -12.79 6.40
C GLY A 105 -33.16 -12.25 4.98
N ILE A 106 -32.49 -11.11 4.82
CA ILE A 106 -32.35 -10.41 3.54
C ILE A 106 -30.97 -10.73 2.99
N HIS A 107 -30.94 -11.44 1.87
CA HIS A 107 -29.70 -11.85 1.19
C HIS A 107 -29.36 -10.86 0.09
N VAL A 108 -28.20 -10.22 0.16
CA VAL A 108 -27.69 -9.38 -0.92
C VAL A 108 -26.48 -10.06 -1.53
N THR A 109 -26.55 -10.35 -2.83
CA THR A 109 -25.41 -10.88 -3.61
C THR A 109 -25.08 -9.97 -4.77
N SER A 110 -23.79 -9.79 -5.06
CA SER A 110 -23.33 -8.93 -6.15
C SER A 110 -22.11 -9.50 -6.89
N LEU A 111 -21.91 -9.04 -8.13
CA LEU A 111 -20.77 -9.48 -8.96
C LEU A 111 -19.43 -8.86 -8.55
N GLN A 112 -19.47 -7.70 -7.90
CA GLN A 112 -18.33 -6.93 -7.37
C GLN A 112 -18.72 -6.38 -6.00
N GLU A 113 -17.74 -6.02 -5.20
CA GLU A 113 -17.98 -5.50 -3.84
C GLU A 113 -18.90 -4.29 -3.84
N VAL A 114 -19.86 -4.31 -2.94
CA VAL A 114 -20.81 -3.23 -2.67
C VAL A 114 -20.74 -2.88 -1.18
N THR A 115 -21.16 -1.66 -0.82
CA THR A 115 -21.57 -1.33 0.55
C THR A 115 -23.09 -1.25 0.57
N VAL A 116 -23.70 -1.73 1.66
CA VAL A 116 -25.15 -1.78 1.84
C VAL A 116 -25.51 -1.00 3.10
N TYR A 117 -26.48 -0.10 3.01
CA TYR A 117 -27.09 0.56 4.17
C TYR A 117 -28.57 0.20 4.23
N GLY A 118 -29.09 -0.08 5.43
CA GLY A 118 -30.52 -0.27 5.65
C GLY A 118 -31.16 1.00 6.15
N LEU A 119 -32.39 1.31 5.71
CA LEU A 119 -33.23 2.38 6.25
C LEU A 119 -34.56 1.78 6.69
N ASN A 120 -34.90 1.99 7.96
CA ASN A 120 -36.17 1.57 8.56
C ASN A 120 -36.99 2.81 8.92
N ARG A 121 -37.91 3.20 8.03
CA ARG A 121 -38.61 4.48 8.13
C ARG A 121 -40.09 4.33 8.42
N TYR A 122 -40.58 4.95 9.49
CA TYR A 122 -41.98 5.20 9.72
C TYR A 122 -42.17 6.68 10.12
N GLN A 123 -43.39 7.20 9.99
CA GLN A 123 -43.61 8.64 10.24
C GLN A 123 -43.22 8.98 11.69
N TYR A 124 -42.26 9.89 11.86
CA TYR A 124 -41.67 10.30 13.15
C TYR A 124 -40.86 9.24 13.87
N THR A 125 -40.44 8.19 13.16
CA THR A 125 -39.54 7.21 13.74
C THR A 125 -38.76 6.47 12.65
N THR A 126 -37.52 6.86 12.47
CA THR A 126 -36.61 6.40 11.43
C THR A 126 -35.22 6.17 12.01
N ASP A 127 -34.57 5.09 11.56
CA ASP A 127 -33.11 5.02 11.64
C ASP A 127 -32.55 4.24 10.46
N ALA A 128 -31.23 4.32 10.30
CA ALA A 128 -30.46 3.61 9.32
C ALA A 128 -29.30 2.86 9.96
N PHE A 129 -28.73 1.92 9.24
CA PHE A 129 -27.58 1.14 9.72
C PHE A 129 -26.63 0.80 8.58
N LEU A 130 -25.37 0.54 8.92
CA LEU A 130 -24.37 0.01 7.99
C LEU A 130 -24.46 -1.52 7.96
N GLY A 131 -24.79 -2.08 6.80
CA GLY A 131 -24.79 -3.52 6.59
C GLY A 131 -23.38 -4.10 6.52
N LEU A 132 -23.17 -5.22 7.19
CA LEU A 132 -21.89 -5.91 7.29
C LEU A 132 -21.86 -7.19 6.43
N PRO A 133 -20.84 -7.38 5.58
CA PRO A 133 -20.76 -8.55 4.70
C PRO A 133 -20.37 -9.82 5.45
N VAL A 134 -20.73 -10.98 4.91
CA VAL A 134 -20.57 -12.30 5.55
C VAL A 134 -19.11 -12.65 5.88
N ASP A 135 -18.16 -12.15 5.08
CA ASP A 135 -16.72 -12.39 5.25
C ASP A 135 -16.07 -11.66 6.43
N ILE A 136 -16.78 -10.71 7.06
CA ILE A 136 -16.31 -10.03 8.29
C ILE A 136 -17.14 -10.38 9.53
N LEU A 137 -18.26 -11.09 9.37
CA LEU A 137 -19.08 -11.53 10.50
C LEU A 137 -18.30 -12.54 11.35
N GLY A 138 -18.56 -12.53 12.66
CA GLY A 138 -17.86 -13.33 13.64
C GLY A 138 -18.79 -14.22 14.44
N THR A 139 -18.25 -14.80 15.52
CA THR A 139 -18.95 -15.73 16.38
C THR A 139 -19.29 -15.15 17.75
N ASP A 140 -18.68 -14.04 18.14
CA ASP A 140 -18.70 -13.50 19.51
C ASP A 140 -19.11 -12.03 19.51
N TYR A 141 -20.28 -11.76 20.11
CA TYR A 141 -20.89 -10.44 20.17
C TYR A 141 -21.33 -10.08 21.59
N ILE A 142 -21.32 -8.78 21.87
CA ILE A 142 -21.97 -8.18 23.03
C ILE A 142 -22.93 -7.14 22.50
N VAL A 143 -24.21 -7.28 22.83
CA VAL A 143 -25.28 -6.41 22.33
C VAL A 143 -25.12 -5.00 22.89
N LEU A 144 -25.22 -4.00 22.01
CA LEU A 144 -25.41 -2.60 22.36
C LEU A 144 -26.79 -2.15 21.89
N THR A 145 -27.60 -1.62 22.79
CA THR A 145 -28.93 -1.06 22.51
C THR A 145 -29.12 0.16 23.42
N TYR A 146 -30.34 0.59 23.66
CA TYR A 146 -30.69 1.62 24.63
C TYR A 146 -31.73 1.10 25.62
N LYS A 147 -31.69 1.63 26.83
CA LYS A 147 -32.63 1.27 27.91
C LYS A 147 -34.07 1.63 27.54
N ASN A 148 -35.00 0.79 27.97
CA ASN A 148 -36.42 1.07 27.94
C ASN A 148 -36.72 2.41 28.60
N THR A 149 -37.66 3.12 28.01
CA THR A 149 -38.08 4.45 28.44
C THR A 149 -39.55 4.43 28.82
N ASN A 150 -40.01 5.49 29.48
CA ASN A 150 -41.41 5.55 29.92
C ASN A 150 -42.42 5.71 28.75
N ILE A 151 -41.96 5.85 27.50
CA ILE A 151 -42.82 5.99 26.31
C ILE A 151 -43.08 4.62 25.68
N VAL A 152 -42.01 3.94 25.25
CA VAL A 152 -42.06 2.58 24.71
C VAL A 152 -41.00 1.74 25.42
N ASN A 153 -41.44 0.58 25.92
CA ASN A 153 -40.55 -0.48 26.39
C ASN A 153 -40.31 -1.43 25.23
N GLY A 154 -39.13 -1.37 24.61
CA GLY A 154 -38.83 -2.10 23.38
C GLY A 154 -37.35 -2.20 23.04
N THR A 155 -36.45 -2.25 24.03
CA THR A 155 -35.04 -2.61 23.82
C THR A 155 -34.98 -4.00 23.23
N GLU A 156 -34.26 -4.16 22.13
CA GLU A 156 -34.22 -5.40 21.36
C GLU A 156 -32.88 -5.64 20.66
N PHE A 157 -32.68 -6.87 20.24
CA PHE A 157 -31.59 -7.25 19.35
C PHE A 157 -32.07 -8.33 18.38
N GLY A 158 -31.45 -8.35 17.21
CA GLY A 158 -31.68 -9.31 16.16
C GLY A 158 -30.45 -10.18 15.89
N ILE A 159 -30.67 -11.39 15.38
CA ILE A 159 -29.64 -12.30 14.91
C ILE A 159 -30.08 -12.86 13.55
N VAL A 160 -29.17 -12.91 12.58
CA VAL A 160 -29.39 -13.57 11.28
C VAL A 160 -28.33 -14.65 11.05
N GLY A 161 -28.78 -15.86 10.70
CA GLY A 161 -27.92 -17.01 10.40
C GLY A 161 -27.30 -16.91 9.01
N THR A 162 -26.02 -17.22 8.90
CA THR A 162 -25.30 -17.24 7.61
C THR A 162 -24.92 -18.64 7.15
N VAL A 163 -25.04 -19.63 8.03
CA VAL A 163 -24.69 -21.04 7.78
C VAL A 163 -25.84 -21.91 8.31
N ASN A 164 -26.10 -23.02 7.63
CA ASN A 164 -27.14 -23.95 8.07
C ASN A 164 -26.77 -24.68 9.35
N GLY A 165 -27.73 -24.82 10.27
CA GLY A 165 -27.54 -25.53 11.53
C GLY A 165 -26.62 -24.84 12.53
N THR A 166 -26.43 -23.52 12.43
CA THR A 166 -25.66 -22.73 13.39
C THR A 166 -26.30 -22.80 14.76
N THR A 167 -25.52 -23.19 15.76
CA THR A 167 -25.96 -23.14 17.17
C THR A 167 -25.54 -21.81 17.76
N VAL A 168 -26.51 -21.05 18.25
CA VAL A 168 -26.28 -19.76 18.90
C VAL A 168 -26.63 -19.86 20.38
N THR A 169 -25.69 -19.50 21.24
CA THR A 169 -25.85 -19.41 22.69
C THR A 169 -26.01 -17.96 23.10
N ILE A 170 -27.12 -17.64 23.76
CA ILE A 170 -27.47 -16.28 24.18
C ILE A 170 -27.51 -16.24 25.70
N THR A 171 -26.80 -15.29 26.30
CA THR A 171 -26.83 -15.00 27.75
C THR A 171 -27.38 -13.58 27.95
N PRO A 172 -28.68 -13.42 28.25
CA PRO A 172 -29.30 -12.12 28.42
C PRO A 172 -28.66 -11.32 29.56
N SER A 173 -28.46 -10.01 29.37
CA SER A 173 -28.11 -9.10 30.47
C SER A 173 -29.31 -8.75 31.35
N GLU A 174 -30.52 -8.80 30.79
CA GLU A 174 -31.77 -8.47 31.46
C GLU A 174 -32.83 -9.57 31.25
N THR A 175 -33.64 -9.81 32.28
CA THR A 175 -34.66 -10.86 32.25
C THR A 175 -35.77 -10.46 31.28
N THR A 176 -35.99 -11.27 30.25
CA THR A 176 -36.91 -10.96 29.14
C THR A 176 -37.88 -12.11 28.93
N GLY A 177 -39.11 -11.95 29.44
CA GLY A 177 -40.11 -13.03 29.43
C GLY A 177 -39.56 -14.30 30.11
N PRO A 178 -39.46 -15.45 29.40
CA PRO A 178 -38.90 -16.68 29.94
C PRO A 178 -37.37 -16.71 30.00
N ARG A 179 -36.68 -15.75 29.36
CA ARG A 179 -35.21 -15.70 29.27
C ARG A 179 -34.65 -14.96 30.48
N ILE A 180 -34.11 -15.70 31.45
CA ILE A 180 -33.60 -15.13 32.72
C ILE A 180 -32.21 -14.50 32.52
N ALA A 181 -32.00 -13.31 33.10
CA ALA A 181 -30.70 -12.63 33.07
C ALA A 181 -29.57 -13.55 33.59
N GLY A 182 -28.45 -13.57 32.87
CA GLY A 182 -27.26 -14.36 33.19
C GLY A 182 -27.39 -15.86 32.97
N VAL A 183 -28.56 -16.38 32.55
CA VAL A 183 -28.76 -17.81 32.27
C VAL A 183 -28.69 -18.04 30.75
N PRO A 184 -27.71 -18.80 30.24
CA PRO A 184 -27.59 -19.05 28.82
C PRO A 184 -28.72 -19.97 28.31
N TYR A 185 -29.15 -19.74 27.07
CA TYR A 185 -30.00 -20.65 26.31
C TYR A 185 -29.54 -20.73 24.86
N ASN A 186 -29.93 -21.80 24.18
CA ASN A 186 -29.56 -22.02 22.79
C ASN A 186 -30.75 -21.88 21.85
N ILE A 187 -30.47 -21.39 20.65
CA ILE A 187 -31.30 -21.49 19.46
C ILE A 187 -30.48 -22.13 18.34
N THR A 188 -31.16 -22.61 17.31
CA THR A 188 -30.52 -23.07 16.08
C THR A 188 -31.06 -22.24 14.92
N LEU A 189 -30.17 -21.73 14.08
CA LEU A 189 -30.51 -20.95 12.90
C LEU A 189 -29.97 -21.67 11.66
N ASN A 190 -30.80 -21.73 10.62
CA ASN A 190 -30.35 -21.98 9.27
C ASN A 190 -29.91 -20.69 8.57
N GLU A 191 -29.27 -20.83 7.42
CA GLU A 191 -28.91 -19.68 6.60
C GLU A 191 -30.18 -18.90 6.20
N GLY A 192 -30.20 -17.59 6.47
CA GLY A 192 -31.33 -16.70 6.22
C GLY A 192 -32.46 -16.76 7.25
N GLU A 193 -32.37 -17.64 8.25
CA GLU A 193 -33.25 -17.56 9.41
C GLU A 193 -32.79 -16.45 10.36
N THR A 194 -33.77 -15.80 10.99
CA THR A 194 -33.58 -14.68 11.90
C THR A 194 -34.19 -14.99 13.26
N TYR A 195 -33.67 -14.38 14.31
CA TYR A 195 -34.23 -14.40 15.65
C TYR A 195 -34.18 -13.00 16.24
N GLU A 196 -35.25 -12.55 16.89
CA GLU A 196 -35.32 -11.28 17.62
C GLU A 196 -35.67 -11.55 19.07
N LEU A 197 -35.04 -10.86 20.02
CA LEU A 197 -35.49 -10.82 21.41
C LEU A 197 -35.76 -9.37 21.81
N ARG A 198 -37.00 -9.08 22.17
CA ARG A 198 -37.44 -7.77 22.64
C ARG A 198 -37.87 -7.81 24.10
N ASN A 199 -37.35 -6.87 24.88
CA ASN A 199 -37.73 -6.69 26.27
C ASN A 199 -38.78 -5.59 26.44
N SER A 200 -39.96 -5.99 26.94
CA SER A 200 -41.09 -5.09 27.22
C SER A 200 -41.25 -4.75 28.71
N ASN A 201 -40.27 -5.08 29.55
CA ASN A 201 -40.31 -4.71 30.96
C ASN A 201 -40.23 -3.19 31.12
N ASN A 202 -40.73 -2.68 32.24
CA ASN A 202 -40.67 -1.25 32.52
C ASN A 202 -39.23 -0.72 32.50
N ALA A 203 -39.09 0.54 32.08
CA ALA A 203 -37.87 1.30 32.26
C ALA A 203 -37.30 1.14 33.69
N PRO A 204 -35.97 1.01 33.85
CA PRO A 204 -34.92 1.20 32.84
C PRO A 204 -34.34 -0.13 32.29
N ALA A 205 -35.15 -1.17 32.07
CA ALA A 205 -34.67 -2.44 31.50
C ALA A 205 -33.86 -2.22 30.21
N ASP A 206 -32.68 -2.83 30.08
CA ASP A 206 -31.72 -2.58 28.99
C ASP A 206 -31.05 -3.90 28.58
N LEU A 207 -31.20 -4.31 27.32
CA LEU A 207 -30.56 -5.54 26.81
C LEU A 207 -29.07 -5.35 26.48
N THR A 208 -28.53 -4.13 26.65
CA THR A 208 -27.10 -3.87 26.49
C THR A 208 -26.29 -4.78 27.42
N GLY A 209 -25.21 -5.37 26.90
CA GLY A 209 -24.38 -6.33 27.61
C GLY A 209 -24.82 -7.79 27.47
N THR A 210 -25.92 -8.07 26.75
CA THR A 210 -26.28 -9.45 26.38
C THR A 210 -25.16 -10.08 25.56
N LYS A 211 -24.72 -11.28 25.95
CA LYS A 211 -23.64 -11.98 25.26
C LYS A 211 -24.22 -12.99 24.29
N ILE A 212 -23.68 -13.02 23.07
CA ILE A 212 -24.08 -13.95 22.02
C ILE A 212 -22.81 -14.63 21.51
N THR A 213 -22.76 -15.96 21.61
CA THR A 213 -21.71 -16.79 21.02
C THR A 213 -22.31 -17.80 20.05
N SER A 214 -21.54 -18.23 19.06
CA SER A 214 -22.00 -19.18 18.04
C SER A 214 -20.87 -20.04 17.51
N ASP A 215 -21.20 -21.16 16.88
CA ASP A 215 -20.23 -22.07 16.25
C ASP A 215 -19.92 -21.74 14.78
N GLN A 216 -20.68 -20.80 14.19
CA GLN A 216 -20.50 -20.28 12.83
C GLN A 216 -20.80 -18.78 12.81
N PRO A 217 -20.29 -18.02 11.83
CA PRO A 217 -20.57 -16.59 11.71
C PRO A 217 -22.06 -16.24 11.68
N ILE A 218 -22.45 -15.18 12.38
CA ILE A 218 -23.82 -14.66 12.43
C ILE A 218 -23.83 -13.13 12.29
N GLY A 219 -24.91 -12.57 11.75
CA GLY A 219 -25.17 -11.14 11.84
C GLY A 219 -25.90 -10.82 13.13
N VAL A 220 -25.56 -9.71 13.80
CA VAL A 220 -26.24 -9.26 15.02
C VAL A 220 -26.59 -7.78 14.88
N THR A 221 -27.82 -7.41 15.23
CA THR A 221 -28.27 -6.02 15.31
C THR A 221 -28.58 -5.65 16.76
N GLY A 222 -28.39 -4.38 17.08
CA GLY A 222 -28.87 -3.80 18.33
C GLY A 222 -29.85 -2.69 18.02
N ALA A 223 -31.03 -2.73 18.64
CA ALA A 223 -32.10 -1.80 18.29
C ALA A 223 -33.00 -1.46 19.47
N HIS A 224 -33.85 -0.46 19.30
CA HIS A 224 -34.96 -0.19 20.20
C HIS A 224 -36.15 0.32 19.39
N GLN A 225 -37.35 -0.17 19.68
CA GLN A 225 -38.54 0.15 18.89
C GLN A 225 -38.85 1.65 18.80
N CYS A 226 -38.65 2.37 19.91
CA CYS A 226 -38.82 3.83 20.00
C CYS A 226 -38.11 4.38 21.26
N ALA A 227 -36.85 4.77 21.15
CA ALA A 227 -36.01 5.26 22.25
C ALA A 227 -36.14 6.77 22.46
N ASN A 228 -36.08 7.19 23.72
CA ASN A 228 -36.10 8.59 24.13
C ASN A 228 -34.75 8.97 24.71
N ILE A 229 -33.98 9.78 23.99
CA ILE A 229 -32.59 10.08 24.34
C ILE A 229 -32.41 11.60 24.52
N PRO A 230 -31.87 12.08 25.66
CA PRO A 230 -31.63 11.33 26.90
C PRO A 230 -32.95 11.09 27.66
N ASN A 231 -33.06 9.91 28.29
CA ASN A 231 -34.29 9.47 28.96
C ASN A 231 -34.85 10.51 29.93
N GLY A 232 -36.15 10.80 29.81
CA GLY A 232 -36.91 11.64 30.74
C GLY A 232 -36.82 13.14 30.45
N THR A 233 -36.10 13.54 29.41
CA THR A 233 -36.02 14.94 28.95
C THR A 233 -36.75 15.17 27.63
N THR A 234 -37.07 14.09 26.91
CA THR A 234 -37.70 14.15 25.59
C THR A 234 -39.14 13.64 25.63
N TYR A 235 -40.04 14.23 24.82
CA TYR A 235 -41.43 13.75 24.69
C TYR A 235 -41.65 12.85 23.46
N ALA A 236 -40.86 13.01 22.41
CA ALA A 236 -40.83 12.16 21.23
C ALA A 236 -39.82 11.01 21.43
N CYS A 237 -40.03 9.90 20.74
CA CYS A 237 -39.07 8.82 20.69
C CYS A 237 -38.92 8.40 19.23
N ASP A 238 -37.78 7.79 18.94
CA ASP A 238 -37.42 7.41 17.59
C ASP A 238 -36.84 5.98 17.60
N HIS A 239 -36.97 5.26 16.48
CA HIS A 239 -36.39 3.95 16.33
C HIS A 239 -34.88 4.16 16.33
N ILE A 240 -34.16 3.22 16.90
CA ILE A 240 -32.71 3.20 16.76
C ILE A 240 -32.30 1.81 16.34
N CYS A 241 -31.34 1.70 15.44
CA CYS A 241 -30.83 0.41 15.01
C CYS A 241 -29.40 0.52 14.49
N GLU A 242 -28.60 -0.52 14.70
CA GLU A 242 -27.32 -0.65 14.04
C GLU A 242 -26.90 -2.12 13.95
N MET A 243 -26.16 -2.48 12.90
CA MET A 243 -25.54 -3.80 12.81
C MET A 243 -24.21 -3.78 13.59
N LEU A 244 -24.08 -4.69 14.54
CA LEU A 244 -22.97 -4.70 15.47
C LEU A 244 -21.77 -5.47 14.87
N PRO A 245 -20.54 -4.94 14.97
CA PRO A 245 -19.34 -5.69 14.61
C PRO A 245 -19.00 -6.72 15.71
N PRO A 246 -18.37 -7.85 15.35
CA PRO A 246 -17.93 -8.83 16.33
C PRO A 246 -16.88 -8.23 17.27
N THR A 247 -16.77 -8.76 18.49
CA THR A 247 -15.87 -8.24 19.53
C THR A 247 -14.39 -8.22 19.13
N SER A 248 -13.99 -9.05 18.16
CA SER A 248 -12.64 -9.07 17.60
C SER A 248 -12.28 -7.83 16.77
N ALA A 249 -13.28 -7.12 16.23
CA ALA A 249 -13.11 -5.89 15.46
C ALA A 249 -13.13 -4.63 16.32
N TRP A 250 -13.36 -4.72 17.63
CA TRP A 250 -13.44 -3.56 18.50
C TRP A 250 -12.06 -2.91 18.74
N GLY A 251 -12.03 -1.59 18.87
CA GLY A 251 -10.80 -0.80 18.98
C GLY A 251 -10.60 -0.14 20.34
N LYS A 252 -9.51 0.62 20.45
CA LYS A 252 -9.14 1.32 21.69
C LYS A 252 -9.03 2.83 21.53
N ASN A 253 -8.99 3.35 20.30
CA ASN A 253 -8.70 4.75 20.04
C ASN A 253 -9.74 5.34 19.11
N PHE A 254 -10.41 6.40 19.58
CA PHE A 254 -11.51 7.03 18.86
C PHE A 254 -11.42 8.54 18.97
N VAL A 255 -12.00 9.20 17.99
CA VAL A 255 -12.15 10.64 17.93
C VAL A 255 -13.60 10.93 17.57
N THR A 256 -14.24 11.82 18.32
CA THR A 256 -15.67 12.07 18.19
C THR A 256 -15.94 13.44 17.58
N VAL A 257 -17.05 13.54 16.84
CA VAL A 257 -17.55 14.79 16.26
C VAL A 257 -18.99 14.97 16.70
N PRO A 258 -19.33 16.09 17.36
CA PRO A 258 -20.72 16.41 17.65
C PRO A 258 -21.55 16.46 16.36
N LEU A 259 -22.85 16.18 16.43
CA LEU A 259 -23.72 16.38 15.27
C LEU A 259 -23.91 17.88 15.01
N LYS A 260 -24.03 18.25 13.73
CA LYS A 260 -24.17 19.64 13.31
C LYS A 260 -25.45 20.22 13.90
N THR A 261 -25.46 21.52 14.18
CA THR A 261 -26.60 22.29 14.74
C THR A 261 -26.97 21.98 16.21
N ARG A 262 -26.56 20.84 16.77
CA ARG A 262 -26.77 20.51 18.20
C ARG A 262 -26.06 21.53 19.09
N LEU A 263 -26.73 21.98 20.15
CA LEU A 263 -26.23 23.04 21.03
C LEU A 263 -25.61 22.49 22.32
N ASN A 264 -26.20 21.41 22.85
CA ASN A 264 -25.77 20.82 24.12
C ASN A 264 -25.09 19.45 23.95
N GLY A 265 -24.83 19.05 22.70
CA GLY A 265 -24.16 17.80 22.36
C GLY A 265 -25.08 16.59 22.26
N ASP A 266 -24.41 15.44 22.17
CA ASP A 266 -25.01 14.13 21.89
C ASP A 266 -24.71 13.18 23.05
N THR A 267 -25.51 12.11 23.17
CA THR A 267 -25.26 11.05 24.15
C THR A 267 -24.32 10.00 23.56
N TRP A 268 -23.37 9.53 24.36
CA TRP A 268 -22.35 8.58 23.96
C TRP A 268 -22.36 7.38 24.89
N ARG A 269 -22.22 6.17 24.36
CA ARG A 269 -21.92 4.97 25.15
C ARG A 269 -20.57 4.39 24.76
N PHE A 270 -19.77 4.05 25.77
CA PHE A 270 -18.47 3.39 25.64
C PHE A 270 -18.55 2.03 26.33
N MET A 271 -18.75 0.95 25.58
CA MET A 271 -19.02 -0.39 26.12
C MET A 271 -17.77 -1.26 26.14
N ALA A 272 -17.50 -1.93 27.26
CA ALA A 272 -16.32 -2.75 27.44
C ALA A 272 -16.49 -4.18 26.91
N SER A 273 -15.48 -4.69 26.18
CA SER A 273 -15.42 -6.11 25.79
C SER A 273 -14.83 -7.01 26.88
N GLN A 274 -14.21 -6.43 27.90
CA GLN A 274 -13.47 -7.16 28.93
C GLN A 274 -13.66 -6.54 30.30
N ASN A 275 -13.51 -7.36 31.35
CA ASN A 275 -13.60 -6.90 32.73
C ASN A 275 -12.51 -5.89 33.09
N ALA A 276 -12.83 -4.98 34.01
CA ALA A 276 -11.93 -3.92 34.47
C ALA A 276 -11.29 -3.12 33.31
N THR A 277 -12.13 -2.69 32.36
CA THR A 277 -11.75 -1.77 31.28
C THR A 277 -11.87 -0.34 31.77
N THR A 278 -10.86 0.48 31.51
CA THR A 278 -10.83 1.90 31.86
C THR A 278 -10.93 2.74 30.59
N VAL A 279 -12.06 3.44 30.43
CA VAL A 279 -12.25 4.43 29.35
C VAL A 279 -11.64 5.76 29.80
N THR A 280 -10.96 6.45 28.90
CA THR A 280 -10.35 7.77 29.12
C THR A 280 -10.93 8.75 28.12
N ILE A 281 -11.48 9.86 28.61
CA ILE A 281 -12.17 10.87 27.81
C ILE A 281 -11.41 12.19 27.96
N ASN A 282 -10.87 12.71 26.87
CA ASN A 282 -10.03 13.92 26.86
C ASN A 282 -8.89 13.87 27.90
N GLY A 283 -8.26 12.70 28.04
CA GLY A 283 -7.18 12.46 29.00
C GLY A 283 -7.63 12.21 30.44
N VAL A 284 -8.95 12.21 30.72
CA VAL A 284 -9.49 11.94 32.05
C VAL A 284 -10.01 10.49 32.14
N PRO A 285 -9.38 9.63 32.95
CA PRO A 285 -9.83 8.26 33.13
C PRO A 285 -11.15 8.21 33.89
N GLN A 286 -12.06 7.38 33.41
CA GLN A 286 -13.35 7.08 34.03
C GLN A 286 -13.21 5.90 35.01
N ALA A 287 -14.24 5.64 35.80
CA ALA A 287 -14.26 4.46 36.67
C ALA A 287 -14.19 3.17 35.82
N PRO A 288 -13.42 2.14 36.25
CA PRO A 288 -13.37 0.88 35.53
C PRO A 288 -14.74 0.22 35.44
N ILE A 289 -15.05 -0.30 34.25
CA ILE A 289 -16.29 -1.01 33.92
C ILE A 289 -15.98 -2.45 33.53
N ASN A 290 -16.95 -3.35 33.78
CA ASN A 290 -16.82 -4.76 33.42
C ASN A 290 -17.34 -5.04 32.01
N GLU A 291 -17.05 -6.24 31.50
CA GLU A 291 -17.53 -6.68 30.19
C GLU A 291 -19.06 -6.53 30.06
N GLY A 292 -19.51 -5.95 28.94
CA GLY A 292 -20.92 -5.63 28.69
C GLY A 292 -21.47 -4.43 29.46
N GLN A 293 -20.72 -3.86 30.39
CA GLN A 293 -21.04 -2.57 31.01
C GLN A 293 -20.52 -1.42 30.13
N TYR A 294 -21.06 -0.23 30.36
CA TYR A 294 -20.73 0.96 29.60
C TYR A 294 -20.62 2.21 30.48
N VAL A 295 -19.87 3.19 29.98
CA VAL A 295 -19.95 4.59 30.44
C VAL A 295 -20.88 5.34 29.49
N GLU A 296 -21.87 6.05 30.03
CA GLU A 296 -22.77 6.94 29.27
C GLU A 296 -22.44 8.40 29.59
N GLN A 297 -22.19 9.24 28.58
CA GLN A 297 -21.84 10.65 28.77
C GLN A 297 -22.41 11.53 27.66
N ILE A 298 -22.76 12.77 28.00
CA ILE A 298 -23.08 13.80 27.00
C ILE A 298 -21.79 14.56 26.65
N LEU A 299 -21.46 14.61 25.36
CA LEU A 299 -20.32 15.37 24.84
C LEU A 299 -20.81 16.41 23.83
N SER A 300 -20.46 17.67 24.05
CA SER A 300 -20.82 18.82 23.19
C SER A 300 -19.66 19.36 22.35
N ALA A 301 -18.47 18.77 22.49
CA ALA A 301 -17.27 19.18 21.78
C ALA A 301 -16.56 17.96 21.19
N TYR A 302 -15.77 18.21 20.15
CA TYR A 302 -14.80 17.25 19.62
C TYR A 302 -13.98 16.66 20.77
N SER A 303 -13.93 15.34 20.86
CA SER A 303 -13.26 14.67 21.98
C SER A 303 -12.36 13.53 21.50
N VAL A 304 -11.31 13.28 22.29
CA VAL A 304 -10.43 12.12 22.14
C VAL A 304 -10.84 11.08 23.17
N ILE A 305 -11.12 9.86 22.70
CA ILE A 305 -11.48 8.73 23.55
C ILE A 305 -10.41 7.66 23.39
N SER A 306 -9.92 7.14 24.52
CA SER A 306 -9.04 5.99 24.54
C SER A 306 -9.42 4.99 25.62
N SER A 307 -8.95 3.76 25.51
CA SER A 307 -9.13 2.74 26.54
C SER A 307 -7.92 1.80 26.63
N ASP A 308 -7.75 1.15 27.80
CA ASP A 308 -6.71 0.14 27.99
C ASP A 308 -7.04 -1.20 27.30
N LYS A 309 -8.33 -1.50 27.17
CA LYS A 309 -8.89 -2.70 26.51
C LYS A 309 -9.92 -2.32 25.44
N PRO A 310 -10.20 -3.19 24.46
CA PRO A 310 -11.11 -2.86 23.37
C PRO A 310 -12.52 -2.47 23.84
N ILE A 311 -13.12 -1.48 23.20
CA ILE A 311 -14.47 -0.99 23.47
C ILE A 311 -15.27 -0.82 22.17
N LEU A 312 -16.59 -0.83 22.29
CA LEU A 312 -17.50 -0.36 21.25
C LEU A 312 -18.00 1.04 21.61
N VAL A 313 -18.06 1.93 20.62
CA VAL A 313 -18.48 3.32 20.82
C VAL A 313 -19.70 3.61 19.96
N ALA A 314 -20.76 4.13 20.58
CA ALA A 314 -21.94 4.62 19.88
C ALA A 314 -22.20 6.08 20.21
N GLN A 315 -22.56 6.84 19.18
CA GLN A 315 -23.15 8.16 19.26
C GLN A 315 -24.67 8.02 19.12
N TYR A 316 -25.40 8.71 19.98
CA TYR A 316 -26.84 8.81 19.94
C TYR A 316 -27.23 10.27 19.76
N SER A 317 -27.98 10.55 18.70
CA SER A 317 -28.65 11.85 18.57
C SER A 317 -29.62 12.02 19.74
N ASN A 318 -29.63 13.23 20.31
CA ASN A 318 -30.57 13.58 21.36
C ASN A 318 -31.83 14.16 20.73
N GLY A 319 -32.98 13.91 21.35
CA GLY A 319 -34.26 14.39 20.86
C GLY A 319 -34.45 15.89 21.02
N THR A 320 -35.38 16.45 20.23
CA THR A 320 -35.54 17.89 20.04
C THR A 320 -35.59 18.70 21.35
N THR A 321 -36.31 18.23 22.37
CA THR A 321 -36.51 19.02 23.60
C THR A 321 -35.31 19.05 24.53
N PHE A 322 -34.26 18.26 24.27
CA PHE A 322 -33.02 18.31 25.05
C PHE A 322 -32.32 19.67 24.93
N ASP A 323 -32.35 20.28 23.75
CA ASP A 323 -31.69 21.58 23.48
C ASP A 323 -32.43 22.49 22.49
N GLY A 324 -33.66 22.14 22.09
CA GLY A 324 -34.52 22.94 21.21
C GLY A 324 -34.12 22.91 19.73
N VAL A 325 -33.22 22.01 19.34
CA VAL A 325 -32.79 21.81 17.96
C VAL A 325 -33.67 20.74 17.33
N THR A 326 -34.17 20.99 16.11
CA THR A 326 -34.93 20.00 15.33
C THR A 326 -34.06 18.76 15.07
N SER A 327 -34.41 17.66 15.73
CA SER A 327 -33.84 16.32 15.58
C SER A 327 -34.67 15.31 16.38
N ASP A 328 -34.46 14.03 16.15
CA ASP A 328 -34.87 12.98 17.09
C ASP A 328 -33.72 11.97 17.29
N PRO A 329 -33.87 10.96 18.16
CA PRO A 329 -32.84 9.97 18.37
C PRO A 329 -32.56 9.07 17.16
N PHE A 330 -31.28 8.90 16.86
CA PHE A 330 -30.78 7.80 16.05
C PHE A 330 -29.56 7.20 16.77
N MET A 331 -29.14 6.00 16.39
CA MET A 331 -27.90 5.38 16.85
C MET A 331 -26.91 5.25 15.71
N MET A 332 -25.63 5.52 15.99
CA MET A 332 -24.57 5.33 15.03
C MET A 332 -23.31 4.84 15.73
N LEU A 333 -22.69 3.78 15.21
CA LEU A 333 -21.39 3.34 15.71
C LEU A 333 -20.28 4.28 15.25
N VAL A 334 -19.30 4.49 16.12
CA VAL A 334 -18.09 5.26 15.82
C VAL A 334 -16.91 4.30 15.66
N PRO A 335 -16.42 4.11 14.43
CA PRO A 335 -15.25 3.26 14.18
C PRO A 335 -14.02 3.79 14.92
N PRO A 336 -13.15 2.89 15.41
CA PRO A 336 -11.82 3.28 15.85
C PRO A 336 -11.04 3.82 14.64
N TYR A 337 -10.18 4.83 14.83
CA TYR A 337 -9.59 5.53 13.69
C TYR A 337 -8.64 4.64 12.87
N GLU A 338 -8.16 3.52 13.43
CA GLU A 338 -7.42 2.44 12.76
C GLU A 338 -8.23 1.75 11.66
N GLN A 339 -9.55 1.86 11.73
CA GLN A 339 -10.51 1.25 10.82
C GLN A 339 -11.15 2.22 9.83
N PHE A 340 -10.72 3.48 9.81
CA PHE A 340 -11.13 4.42 8.76
C PHE A 340 -10.71 3.95 7.35
N LEU A 341 -11.50 4.33 6.35
CA LEU A 341 -11.28 4.06 4.93
C LEU A 341 -10.89 5.35 4.19
N ALA A 342 -10.33 5.22 2.98
CA ALA A 342 -9.89 6.35 2.18
C ALA A 342 -10.95 6.89 1.20
N ASN A 343 -12.06 6.18 1.04
CA ASN A 343 -13.15 6.56 0.16
C ASN A 343 -14.49 6.03 0.69
N TYR A 344 -15.54 6.80 0.42
CA TYR A 344 -16.91 6.52 0.82
C TYR A 344 -17.86 6.99 -0.27
N THR A 345 -18.94 6.24 -0.48
CA THR A 345 -20.12 6.72 -1.21
C THR A 345 -21.33 6.51 -0.32
N VAL A 346 -22.00 7.59 0.09
CA VAL A 346 -23.19 7.54 0.96
C VAL A 346 -24.39 8.16 0.25
N THR A 347 -25.58 8.04 0.82
CA THR A 347 -26.76 8.75 0.30
C THR A 347 -27.61 9.32 1.41
N THR A 348 -28.17 10.49 1.15
CA THR A 348 -29.26 11.00 1.96
C THR A 348 -30.60 10.41 1.46
N PRO A 349 -31.60 10.17 2.32
CA PRO A 349 -32.93 9.72 1.90
C PRO A 349 -33.57 10.71 0.93
N ALA A 350 -34.34 10.20 -0.04
CA ALA A 350 -34.83 11.00 -1.17
C ALA A 350 -35.77 12.16 -0.81
N SER A 351 -36.35 12.18 0.40
CA SER A 351 -37.22 13.26 0.89
C SER A 351 -37.48 13.15 2.40
N GLY A 352 -38.10 14.18 2.97
CA GLY A 352 -38.64 14.17 4.33
C GLY A 352 -37.58 14.30 5.42
N PHE A 353 -36.52 15.05 5.14
CA PHE A 353 -35.56 15.59 6.10
C PHE A 353 -35.22 17.01 5.65
N ILE A 354 -35.27 17.98 6.57
CA ILE A 354 -35.05 19.41 6.26
C ILE A 354 -33.56 19.79 6.22
N GLY A 355 -32.70 18.94 6.80
CA GLY A 355 -31.25 19.12 6.79
C GLY A 355 -30.53 17.78 6.79
N ASN A 356 -29.55 17.64 5.89
CA ASN A 356 -28.69 16.47 5.80
C ASN A 356 -27.23 16.90 5.92
N TYR A 357 -26.44 16.05 6.55
CA TYR A 357 -25.11 16.39 6.99
C TYR A 357 -24.17 15.21 6.88
N ILE A 358 -22.91 15.53 6.62
CA ILE A 358 -21.81 14.58 6.70
C ILE A 358 -20.80 15.11 7.71
N ASN A 359 -20.53 14.34 8.75
CA ASN A 359 -19.36 14.58 9.60
C ASN A 359 -18.17 13.80 9.06
N VAL A 360 -17.01 14.45 8.97
CA VAL A 360 -15.74 13.80 8.62
C VAL A 360 -14.72 13.97 9.73
N VAL A 361 -13.85 12.97 9.92
CA VAL A 361 -12.67 13.05 10.78
C VAL A 361 -11.44 12.64 10.00
N ALA A 362 -10.58 13.60 9.70
CA ALA A 362 -9.45 13.41 8.80
C ALA A 362 -8.12 13.64 9.52
N PRO A 363 -7.06 12.86 9.20
CA PRO A 363 -5.71 13.18 9.64
C PRO A 363 -5.34 14.61 9.21
N ASN A 364 -4.63 15.34 10.06
CA ASN A 364 -4.22 16.72 9.77
C ASN A 364 -3.45 16.86 8.45
N ALA A 365 -2.77 15.79 8.01
CA ALA A 365 -2.01 15.75 6.76
C ALA A 365 -2.88 15.82 5.48
N VAL A 366 -4.18 15.54 5.55
CA VAL A 366 -5.10 15.59 4.39
C VAL A 366 -6.19 16.66 4.52
N VAL A 367 -6.12 17.49 5.56
CA VAL A 367 -7.00 18.66 5.70
C VAL A 367 -6.78 19.61 4.51
N GLY A 368 -7.86 19.99 3.83
CA GLY A 368 -7.83 20.78 2.59
C GLY A 368 -7.57 19.98 1.31
N ALA A 369 -7.19 18.70 1.43
CA ALA A 369 -7.04 17.78 0.29
C ALA A 369 -8.19 16.76 0.18
N LEU A 370 -8.89 16.49 1.29
CA LEU A 370 -10.14 15.71 1.29
C LEU A 370 -11.18 16.37 0.37
N THR A 371 -11.83 15.57 -0.46
CA THR A 371 -12.83 16.03 -1.43
C THR A 371 -14.21 15.49 -1.08
N LEU A 372 -15.24 16.32 -1.24
CA LEU A 372 -16.66 15.98 -1.24
C LEU A 372 -17.20 16.25 -2.65
N ASP A 373 -17.73 15.23 -3.31
CA ASP A 373 -18.21 15.29 -4.71
C ASP A 373 -17.15 15.83 -5.68
N GLY A 374 -15.89 15.44 -5.45
CA GLY A 374 -14.73 15.89 -6.22
C GLY A 374 -14.27 17.33 -5.91
N VAL A 375 -14.95 18.04 -5.01
CA VAL A 375 -14.60 19.41 -4.59
C VAL A 375 -13.85 19.37 -3.26
N PRO A 376 -12.65 19.97 -3.15
CA PRO A 376 -11.92 20.04 -1.88
C PRO A 376 -12.73 20.71 -0.78
N VAL A 377 -12.79 20.07 0.39
CA VAL A 377 -13.42 20.65 1.59
C VAL A 377 -12.49 21.74 2.15
N PRO A 378 -12.98 22.98 2.33
CA PRO A 378 -12.16 24.09 2.83
C PRO A 378 -11.50 23.80 4.18
N VAL A 379 -10.23 24.19 4.33
CA VAL A 379 -9.48 24.07 5.59
C VAL A 379 -10.18 24.77 6.76
N VAL A 380 -10.90 25.87 6.49
CA VAL A 380 -11.64 26.65 7.51
C VAL A 380 -12.79 25.86 8.15
N ASP A 381 -13.29 24.83 7.47
CA ASP A 381 -14.39 24.00 7.99
C ASP A 381 -13.90 22.91 8.95
N PHE A 382 -12.58 22.70 9.04
CA PHE A 382 -11.96 21.72 9.92
C PHE A 382 -11.55 22.32 11.28
N THR A 383 -11.88 21.60 12.34
CA THR A 383 -11.47 21.90 13.72
C THR A 383 -10.55 20.80 14.25
N PRO A 384 -9.34 21.12 14.75
CA PRO A 384 -8.46 20.13 15.37
C PRO A 384 -9.09 19.44 16.58
N ILE A 385 -8.93 18.12 16.68
CA ILE A 385 -9.49 17.30 17.77
C ILE A 385 -8.39 17.06 18.82
N GLY A 386 -8.23 18.01 19.73
CA GLY A 386 -7.22 17.93 20.79
C GLY A 386 -5.80 17.70 20.24
N VAL A 387 -5.07 16.76 20.84
CA VAL A 387 -3.71 16.37 20.42
C VAL A 387 -3.69 15.10 19.56
N SER A 388 -4.85 14.67 19.04
CA SER A 388 -4.99 13.38 18.35
C SER A 388 -4.28 13.28 17.00
N GLY A 389 -3.91 14.42 16.39
CA GLY A 389 -3.42 14.44 15.01
C GLY A 389 -4.54 14.40 13.95
N PHE A 390 -5.81 14.44 14.39
CA PHE A 390 -6.98 14.52 13.53
C PHE A 390 -7.68 15.88 13.66
N SER A 391 -8.40 16.25 12.60
CA SER A 391 -9.34 17.37 12.57
C SER A 391 -10.71 16.88 12.08
N GLY A 392 -11.79 17.42 12.63
CA GLY A 392 -13.14 17.10 12.22
C GLY A 392 -13.83 18.26 11.50
N ALA A 393 -14.75 17.95 10.59
CA ALA A 393 -15.60 18.94 9.93
C ALA A 393 -17.06 18.46 9.87
N GLN A 394 -18.00 19.41 9.91
CA GLN A 394 -19.45 19.16 9.88
C GLN A 394 -20.04 19.80 8.60
N LEU A 395 -20.26 18.98 7.58
CA LEU A 395 -20.63 19.41 6.23
C LEU A 395 -22.14 19.38 6.05
N THR A 396 -22.71 20.34 5.34
CA THR A 396 -24.12 20.29 4.91
C THR A 396 -24.18 19.78 3.49
N VAL A 397 -25.03 18.80 3.23
CA VAL A 397 -25.16 18.14 1.94
C VAL A 397 -26.60 18.17 1.42
N GLY A 398 -26.74 17.98 0.11
CA GLY A 398 -28.03 17.94 -0.57
C GLY A 398 -28.72 16.58 -0.48
N LEU A 399 -29.77 16.42 -1.28
CA LEU A 399 -30.41 15.12 -1.49
C LEU A 399 -29.62 14.29 -2.50
N GLY A 400 -29.46 12.99 -2.25
CA GLY A 400 -28.88 12.03 -3.18
C GLY A 400 -27.52 11.47 -2.75
N SER A 401 -26.81 10.92 -3.72
CA SER A 401 -25.52 10.27 -3.50
C SER A 401 -24.39 11.29 -3.33
N HIS A 402 -23.51 11.03 -2.37
CA HIS A 402 -22.32 11.84 -2.10
C HIS A 402 -21.08 10.95 -2.04
N THR A 403 -20.00 11.44 -2.65
CA THR A 403 -18.70 10.76 -2.66
C THR A 403 -17.70 11.56 -1.85
N VAL A 404 -16.98 10.90 -0.95
CA VAL A 404 -15.93 11.55 -0.16
C VAL A 404 -14.66 10.75 -0.26
N ALA A 405 -13.55 11.40 -0.58
CA ALA A 405 -12.27 10.72 -0.80
C ALA A 405 -11.08 11.57 -0.34
N ALA A 406 -10.03 10.89 0.12
CA ALA A 406 -8.75 11.46 0.49
C ALA A 406 -7.61 10.48 0.21
N THR A 407 -6.37 10.96 0.24
CA THR A 407 -5.17 10.11 0.06
C THR A 407 -4.81 9.30 1.30
N LEU A 408 -5.31 9.70 2.48
CA LEU A 408 -5.18 8.96 3.73
C LEU A 408 -6.58 8.61 4.26
N PRO A 409 -6.71 7.53 5.06
CA PRO A 409 -7.99 7.13 5.60
C PRO A 409 -8.57 8.14 6.58
N PHE A 410 -9.88 8.31 6.57
CA PHE A 410 -10.64 9.25 7.40
C PHE A 410 -11.99 8.65 7.79
N GLY A 411 -12.60 9.11 8.89
CA GLY A 411 -13.93 8.65 9.30
C GLY A 411 -15.02 9.47 8.63
N LEU A 412 -16.14 8.84 8.29
CA LEU A 412 -17.31 9.49 7.70
C LEU A 412 -18.61 9.02 8.36
N PHE A 413 -19.51 9.95 8.62
CA PHE A 413 -20.80 9.72 9.27
C PHE A 413 -21.88 10.53 8.54
N ASP A 414 -22.91 9.85 8.01
CA ASP A 414 -24.03 10.47 7.31
C ASP A 414 -25.27 10.49 8.22
N TYR A 415 -25.96 11.62 8.27
CA TYR A 415 -27.15 11.78 9.10
C TYR A 415 -28.03 12.95 8.64
N GLY A 416 -29.27 12.96 9.10
CA GLY A 416 -30.21 14.04 8.81
C GLY A 416 -31.26 14.22 9.89
N PHE A 417 -31.91 15.38 9.85
CA PHE A 417 -32.91 15.79 10.83
C PHE A 417 -34.18 16.29 10.16
N ASP A 418 -35.32 15.95 10.78
CA ASP A 418 -36.62 16.56 10.56
C ASP A 418 -37.35 16.78 11.90
N ASP A 419 -38.53 17.39 11.84
CA ASP A 419 -39.40 17.58 13.00
C ASP A 419 -39.85 16.22 13.57
N ALA A 420 -39.28 15.86 14.73
CA ALA A 420 -39.46 14.56 15.39
C ALA A 420 -39.14 13.35 14.50
N ASP A 421 -38.13 13.46 13.63
CA ASP A 421 -37.63 12.34 12.81
C ASP A 421 -36.14 12.55 12.55
N SER A 422 -35.37 11.47 12.42
CA SER A 422 -33.95 11.56 12.16
C SER A 422 -33.41 10.27 11.52
N TYR A 423 -32.15 10.27 11.11
CA TYR A 423 -31.46 9.05 10.72
C TYR A 423 -29.96 9.26 10.86
N GLY A 424 -29.19 8.21 11.12
CA GLY A 424 -27.73 8.28 11.04
C GLY A 424 -27.08 6.92 10.83
N TYR A 425 -25.93 6.89 10.18
CA TYR A 425 -25.14 5.66 10.02
C TYR A 425 -23.67 5.99 9.68
N PRO A 426 -22.71 5.13 10.05
CA PRO A 426 -21.33 5.30 9.63
C PRO A 426 -21.20 5.01 8.14
N GLY A 427 -20.41 5.78 7.41
CA GLY A 427 -20.23 5.59 5.96
C GLY A 427 -19.57 4.26 5.60
N GLY A 428 -18.83 3.65 6.51
CA GLY A 428 -18.09 2.42 6.29
C GLY A 428 -16.85 2.33 7.19
N GLN A 429 -16.26 1.15 7.28
CA GLN A 429 -15.05 0.91 8.07
C GLN A 429 -14.33 -0.36 7.61
N ALA A 430 -13.02 -0.41 7.80
CA ALA A 430 -12.30 -1.66 7.87
C ALA A 430 -12.75 -2.44 9.12
N LEU A 431 -12.76 -3.76 9.06
CA LEU A 431 -13.26 -4.64 10.13
C LEU A 431 -12.22 -5.68 10.53
N SER A 432 -10.96 -5.30 10.38
CA SER A 432 -9.80 -6.09 10.78
C SER A 432 -9.82 -6.39 12.28
N GLN A 433 -9.26 -7.52 12.68
CA GLN A 433 -9.27 -8.01 14.06
C GLN A 433 -8.27 -7.26 14.96
N ILE A 434 -8.50 -5.96 15.15
CA ILE A 434 -7.58 -5.07 15.87
C ILE A 434 -7.58 -5.30 17.39
N ALA A 435 -8.61 -5.98 17.94
CA ALA A 435 -8.73 -6.24 19.38
C ALA A 435 -7.60 -7.14 19.93
N ILE A 436 -6.98 -7.96 19.07
CA ILE A 436 -5.96 -8.95 19.42
C ILE A 436 -4.53 -8.55 19.01
N VAL A 437 -4.37 -7.37 18.40
CA VAL A 437 -3.06 -6.83 18.00
C VAL A 437 -2.18 -6.62 19.24
N SER A 438 -0.97 -7.16 19.22
CA SER A 438 -0.03 -7.09 20.35
C SER A 438 1.30 -6.40 20.02
N SER A 439 1.76 -6.50 18.77
CA SER A 439 3.07 -5.98 18.36
C SER A 439 3.07 -5.52 16.91
N LEU A 440 3.95 -4.55 16.63
CA LEU A 440 4.28 -4.00 15.32
C LEU A 440 5.79 -3.85 15.25
N ASP A 441 6.41 -4.49 14.26
CA ASP A 441 7.84 -4.35 13.96
C ASP A 441 8.01 -3.74 12.55
N VAL A 442 8.70 -2.63 12.42
CA VAL A 442 8.95 -1.97 11.13
C VAL A 442 10.37 -2.28 10.67
N THR A 443 10.52 -2.75 9.43
CA THR A 443 11.81 -3.20 8.89
C THR A 443 12.07 -2.67 7.47
N PRO A 444 13.35 -2.59 7.04
CA PRO A 444 14.55 -2.73 7.86
C PRO A 444 14.74 -1.54 8.81
N GLU A 445 15.33 -1.79 9.99
CA GLU A 445 15.60 -0.77 11.02
C GLU A 445 16.47 0.39 10.49
N ILE A 446 17.46 0.05 9.65
CA ILE A 446 18.28 1.02 8.91
C ILE A 446 18.44 0.54 7.46
N ALA A 447 18.24 1.42 6.49
CA ALA A 447 18.64 1.16 5.11
C ALA A 447 19.25 2.38 4.43
N THR A 448 20.22 2.13 3.55
CA THR A 448 20.83 3.14 2.69
C THR A 448 20.30 2.99 1.27
N ASN A 449 19.76 4.08 0.73
CA ASN A 449 19.03 4.14 -0.53
C ASN A 449 19.65 5.18 -1.46
N ILE A 450 19.40 5.03 -2.76
CA ILE A 450 19.83 5.98 -3.77
C ILE A 450 18.67 6.94 -4.08
N VAL A 451 18.93 8.24 -4.14
CA VAL A 451 17.90 9.21 -4.53
C VAL A 451 17.33 8.89 -5.92
N GLY A 452 16.02 8.98 -6.08
CA GLY A 452 15.30 8.69 -7.31
C GLY A 452 14.91 7.23 -7.51
N THR A 453 15.29 6.30 -6.62
CA THR A 453 14.81 4.91 -6.64
C THR A 453 13.73 4.68 -5.59
N GLN A 454 12.75 3.82 -5.91
CA GLN A 454 11.70 3.43 -4.96
C GLN A 454 12.25 2.39 -3.98
N HIS A 455 11.96 2.57 -2.70
CA HIS A 455 12.31 1.65 -1.63
C HIS A 455 11.15 1.47 -0.66
N CYS A 456 11.08 0.30 -0.03
CA CYS A 456 9.98 -0.05 0.85
C CYS A 456 10.42 -0.21 2.32
N VAL A 457 9.42 -0.15 3.18
CA VAL A 457 9.44 -0.59 4.58
C VAL A 457 8.28 -1.54 4.80
N ASP A 458 8.49 -2.53 5.66
CA ASP A 458 7.53 -3.57 5.98
C ASP A 458 7.16 -3.44 7.46
N GLY A 459 5.87 -3.25 7.75
CA GLY A 459 5.32 -3.31 9.10
C GLY A 459 4.71 -4.70 9.36
N LEU A 460 5.35 -5.49 10.22
CA LEU A 460 4.88 -6.80 10.63
C LEU A 460 4.01 -6.68 11.87
N VAL A 461 2.72 -7.02 11.75
CA VAL A 461 1.77 -7.00 12.87
C VAL A 461 1.47 -8.42 13.34
N LYS A 462 1.52 -8.64 14.66
CA LYS A 462 1.26 -9.96 15.28
C LYS A 462 0.31 -9.87 16.48
N ASP A 463 -0.35 -10.99 16.75
CA ASP A 463 -1.14 -11.20 17.97
C ASP A 463 -0.24 -11.51 19.19
N GLN A 464 -0.85 -11.71 20.36
CA GLN A 464 -0.13 -12.02 21.61
C GLN A 464 0.66 -13.35 21.60
N ASN A 465 0.39 -14.25 20.65
CA ASN A 465 1.08 -15.52 20.47
C ASN A 465 2.17 -15.42 19.38
N GLY A 466 2.39 -14.23 18.80
CA GLY A 466 3.33 -14.01 17.71
C GLY A 466 2.80 -14.44 16.34
N ILE A 467 1.50 -14.70 16.19
CA ILE A 467 0.87 -15.08 14.92
C ILE A 467 0.64 -13.81 14.09
N PRO A 468 1.05 -13.78 12.81
CA PRO A 468 0.81 -12.64 11.93
C PRO A 468 -0.69 -12.39 11.70
N LEU A 469 -1.11 -11.12 11.74
CA LEU A 469 -2.50 -10.71 11.56
C LEU A 469 -2.75 -10.12 10.19
N VAL A 470 -3.85 -10.50 9.53
CA VAL A 470 -4.22 -10.07 8.17
C VAL A 470 -5.17 -8.88 8.20
N GLY A 471 -5.04 -7.98 7.25
CA GLY A 471 -5.94 -6.84 7.06
C GLY A 471 -5.74 -5.70 8.06
N ILE A 472 -4.73 -5.74 8.94
CA ILE A 472 -4.47 -4.67 9.90
C ILE A 472 -3.83 -3.48 9.18
N ARG A 473 -4.33 -2.27 9.45
CA ARG A 473 -3.77 -1.04 8.88
C ARG A 473 -2.51 -0.63 9.63
N VAL A 474 -1.46 -0.29 8.88
CA VAL A 474 -0.26 0.40 9.39
C VAL A 474 -0.13 1.74 8.67
N ASP A 475 -0.14 2.81 9.45
CA ASP A 475 0.08 4.18 8.99
C ASP A 475 1.59 4.49 9.04
N TYR A 476 2.15 5.08 7.98
CA TYR A 476 3.56 5.44 7.87
C TYR A 476 3.71 6.95 7.80
N LEU A 477 4.40 7.55 8.77
CA LEU A 477 4.78 8.95 8.77
C LEU A 477 6.28 9.09 8.51
N ILE A 478 6.65 9.80 7.44
CA ILE A 478 8.03 10.06 7.06
C ILE A 478 8.35 11.51 7.39
N SER A 479 9.42 11.72 8.16
CA SER A 479 9.97 13.03 8.49
C SER A 479 11.43 13.10 8.09
N GLY A 480 11.93 14.28 7.70
CA GLY A 480 13.31 14.45 7.26
C GLY A 480 13.42 15.01 5.85
N ALA A 481 14.38 14.51 5.07
CA ALA A 481 14.71 15.01 3.74
C ALA A 481 13.57 14.80 2.72
N ASN A 482 12.78 13.73 2.87
CA ASN A 482 11.68 13.37 1.98
C ASN A 482 10.40 13.13 2.77
N ALA A 483 9.94 14.18 3.48
CA ALA A 483 8.74 14.11 4.29
C ALA A 483 7.50 13.69 3.48
N GLY A 484 6.65 12.89 4.10
CA GLY A 484 5.45 12.34 3.48
C GLY A 484 4.68 11.45 4.45
N ALA A 485 3.55 10.94 4.00
CA ALA A 485 2.75 9.99 4.76
C ALA A 485 2.03 9.02 3.82
N GLY A 486 1.69 7.85 4.34
CA GLY A 486 0.92 6.83 3.63
C GLY A 486 0.47 5.74 4.58
N PHE A 487 -0.14 4.70 4.05
CA PHE A 487 -0.60 3.56 4.83
C PHE A 487 -0.57 2.29 3.97
N ALA A 488 -0.61 1.13 4.63
CA ALA A 488 -0.81 -0.16 3.98
C ALA A 488 -1.56 -1.12 4.92
N PHE A 489 -2.25 -2.10 4.34
CA PHE A 489 -2.87 -3.19 5.10
C PHE A 489 -2.00 -4.44 5.08
N THR A 490 -2.00 -5.18 6.18
CA THR A 490 -1.21 -6.41 6.28
C THR A 490 -1.75 -7.52 5.39
N ASN A 491 -0.85 -8.21 4.69
CA ASN A 491 -1.17 -9.40 3.90
C ASN A 491 -1.26 -10.67 4.77
N THR A 492 -1.36 -11.86 4.14
CA THR A 492 -1.41 -13.17 4.81
C THR A 492 -0.19 -13.50 5.68
N SER A 493 0.93 -12.79 5.48
CA SER A 493 2.15 -12.90 6.30
C SER A 493 2.22 -11.83 7.40
N GLY A 494 1.15 -11.07 7.60
CA GLY A 494 1.07 -9.97 8.56
C GLY A 494 1.89 -8.74 8.19
N ILE A 495 2.33 -8.62 6.93
CA ILE A 495 3.19 -7.53 6.47
C ILE A 495 2.35 -6.49 5.73
N ALA A 496 2.35 -5.26 6.25
CA ALA A 496 1.93 -4.07 5.54
C ALA A 496 3.17 -3.46 4.88
N GLN A 497 3.25 -3.47 3.55
CA GLN A 497 4.41 -2.91 2.84
C GLN A 497 4.08 -1.51 2.32
N TYR A 498 4.95 -0.55 2.63
CA TYR A 498 4.84 0.81 2.12
C TYR A 498 6.11 1.23 1.39
N CYS A 499 5.96 1.70 0.15
CA CYS A 499 7.07 2.05 -0.73
C CYS A 499 7.03 3.54 -1.11
N TYR A 500 8.18 4.22 -1.04
CA TYR A 500 8.31 5.61 -1.44
C TYR A 500 9.65 5.89 -2.12
N THR A 501 9.72 7.00 -2.86
CA THR A 501 10.91 7.45 -3.59
C THR A 501 11.40 8.77 -3.01
N GLY A 502 12.57 8.77 -2.39
CA GLY A 502 13.24 9.97 -1.91
C GLY A 502 13.96 10.67 -3.06
N VAL A 503 13.77 11.99 -3.17
CA VAL A 503 14.39 12.84 -4.20
C VAL A 503 15.48 13.75 -3.63
N ASN A 504 15.53 13.90 -2.30
CA ASN A 504 16.49 14.71 -1.58
C ASN A 504 17.46 13.81 -0.81
N ILE A 505 18.74 14.17 -0.84
CA ILE A 505 19.79 13.54 -0.04
C ILE A 505 19.59 13.92 1.42
N GLY A 506 19.77 12.96 2.33
CA GLY A 506 19.64 13.17 3.76
C GLY A 506 19.07 11.96 4.48
N TYR A 507 18.58 12.19 5.70
CA TYR A 507 17.98 11.16 6.53
C TYR A 507 16.48 11.33 6.56
N ASP A 508 15.77 10.21 6.50
CA ASP A 508 14.37 10.14 6.85
C ASP A 508 14.19 9.25 8.07
N THR A 509 13.42 9.73 9.03
CA THR A 509 12.85 8.92 10.11
C THR A 509 11.44 8.52 9.70
N ILE A 510 11.19 7.21 9.69
CA ILE A 510 9.89 6.63 9.35
C ILE A 510 9.31 6.02 10.62
N ILE A 511 8.13 6.49 11.00
CA ILE A 511 7.34 5.91 12.09
C ILE A 511 6.20 5.11 11.44
N GLY A 512 6.18 3.80 11.66
CA GLY A 512 5.01 2.98 11.38
C GLY A 512 4.16 2.86 12.64
N SER A 513 2.84 3.01 12.53
CA SER A 513 1.92 2.92 13.66
C SER A 513 0.66 2.13 13.34
N SER A 514 0.19 1.37 14.33
CA SER A 514 -1.11 0.67 14.32
C SER A 514 -1.76 0.89 15.68
N GLY A 515 -2.74 1.78 15.72
CA GLY A 515 -3.36 2.23 16.97
C GLY A 515 -2.36 2.92 17.89
N SER A 516 -2.17 2.38 19.10
CA SER A 516 -1.19 2.90 20.07
C SER A 516 0.21 2.31 19.92
N LEU A 517 0.39 1.32 19.05
CA LEU A 517 1.70 0.73 18.77
C LEU A 517 2.41 1.56 17.70
N SER A 518 3.71 1.73 17.87
CA SER A 518 4.56 2.37 16.87
C SER A 518 5.96 1.80 16.91
N ASP A 519 6.61 1.71 15.76
CA ASP A 519 8.03 1.42 15.63
C ASP A 519 8.68 2.40 14.65
N THR A 520 9.96 2.69 14.85
CA THR A 520 10.68 3.76 14.16
C THR A 520 11.94 3.24 13.49
N VAL A 521 12.08 3.54 12.20
CA VAL A 521 13.25 3.14 11.39
C VAL A 521 13.90 4.34 10.70
N LEU A 522 15.14 4.14 10.25
CA LEU A 522 15.96 5.16 9.57
C LEU A 522 16.21 4.79 8.11
N LYS A 523 15.96 5.72 7.19
CA LYS A 523 16.42 5.64 5.81
C LYS A 523 17.46 6.72 5.53
N ILE A 524 18.55 6.34 4.87
CA ILE A 524 19.64 7.22 4.46
C ILE A 524 19.60 7.35 2.95
N TRP A 525 19.31 8.55 2.43
CA TRP A 525 19.31 8.84 1.01
C TRP A 525 20.63 9.48 0.60
N GLN A 526 21.31 8.84 -0.35
CA GLN A 526 22.58 9.32 -0.89
C GLN A 526 22.56 9.35 -2.42
N SER A 527 23.52 10.06 -3.01
CA SER A 527 23.70 10.00 -4.46
C SER A 527 24.16 8.61 -4.89
N ALA A 528 23.76 8.24 -6.11
CA ALA A 528 24.36 7.15 -6.87
C ALA A 528 25.88 7.15 -6.73
N LEU A 529 26.47 6.03 -6.28
CA LEU A 529 27.90 5.81 -6.51
C LEU A 529 28.06 5.37 -7.98
N PRO A 530 28.97 5.98 -8.76
CA PRO A 530 29.01 5.81 -10.21
C PRO A 530 29.16 4.36 -10.68
N VAL A 531 30.12 3.64 -10.09
CA VAL A 531 30.49 2.25 -10.41
C VAL A 531 31.20 1.62 -9.21
N ASP A 532 30.94 0.34 -8.93
CA ASP A 532 31.79 -0.46 -8.04
C ASP A 532 32.66 -1.43 -8.87
N LEU A 533 33.98 -1.39 -8.69
CA LEU A 533 34.91 -2.26 -9.42
C LEU A 533 35.21 -3.50 -8.59
N SER A 534 34.88 -4.67 -9.13
CA SER A 534 35.27 -5.96 -8.53
C SER A 534 36.68 -6.38 -8.94
N SER A 535 37.21 -5.89 -10.06
CA SER A 535 38.61 -6.11 -10.44
C SER A 535 39.15 -5.05 -11.41
N PHE A 536 40.46 -4.79 -11.35
CA PHE A 536 41.21 -4.07 -12.38
C PHE A 536 42.62 -4.66 -12.47
N THR A 537 42.91 -5.33 -13.59
CA THR A 537 44.12 -6.14 -13.80
C THR A 537 44.71 -5.88 -15.18
N TYR A 538 45.90 -6.43 -15.43
CA TYR A 538 46.56 -6.34 -16.72
C TYR A 538 47.29 -7.63 -17.09
N ASN A 539 47.57 -7.79 -18.38
CA ASN A 539 48.55 -8.75 -18.90
C ASN A 539 49.38 -8.09 -20.00
N THR A 540 50.66 -8.44 -20.10
CA THR A 540 51.56 -7.94 -21.15
C THR A 540 51.75 -8.98 -22.25
N VAL A 541 51.71 -8.54 -23.51
CA VAL A 541 52.00 -9.38 -24.67
C VAL A 541 52.99 -8.64 -25.56
N LYS A 542 54.25 -9.06 -25.56
CA LYS A 542 55.37 -8.32 -26.17
C LYS A 542 55.47 -6.91 -25.55
N ASN A 543 55.13 -5.89 -26.32
CA ASN A 543 55.10 -4.48 -25.92
C ASN A 543 53.68 -3.90 -25.88
N ASP A 544 52.65 -4.75 -25.88
CA ASP A 544 51.27 -4.35 -25.59
C ASP A 544 50.92 -4.57 -24.13
N VAL A 545 50.09 -3.69 -23.57
CA VAL A 545 49.41 -3.89 -22.28
C VAL A 545 47.93 -4.11 -22.54
N ILE A 546 47.40 -5.24 -22.07
CA ILE A 546 45.98 -5.56 -22.10
C ILE A 546 45.43 -5.33 -20.70
N LEU A 547 44.63 -4.28 -20.53
CA LEU A 547 43.90 -3.97 -19.31
C LEU A 547 42.55 -4.68 -19.30
N LYS A 548 42.17 -5.24 -18.15
CA LYS A 548 40.87 -5.88 -17.92
C LYS A 548 40.27 -5.42 -16.61
N TRP A 549 39.00 -5.06 -16.62
CA TRP A 549 38.28 -4.72 -15.40
C TRP A 549 36.86 -5.28 -15.42
N ILE A 550 36.32 -5.48 -14.21
CA ILE A 550 34.97 -5.95 -14.00
C ILE A 550 34.26 -4.98 -13.06
N THR A 551 33.07 -4.54 -13.44
CA THR A 551 32.16 -3.79 -12.59
C THR A 551 31.24 -4.77 -11.89
N ALA A 552 30.99 -4.60 -10.59
CA ALA A 552 29.97 -5.37 -9.86
C ALA A 552 28.55 -4.84 -10.16
N GLY A 553 28.46 -3.53 -10.40
CA GLY A 553 27.28 -2.83 -10.87
C GLY A 553 27.68 -1.45 -11.41
N GLU A 554 26.83 -0.88 -12.24
CA GLU A 554 27.01 0.43 -12.86
C GLU A 554 25.75 1.26 -12.69
N LEU A 555 25.92 2.55 -12.47
CA LEU A 555 24.82 3.48 -12.39
C LEU A 555 25.18 4.74 -13.19
N ASN A 556 24.38 5.02 -14.22
CA ASN A 556 24.57 6.19 -15.08
C ASN A 556 25.94 6.24 -15.79
N ASN A 557 26.60 5.09 -15.97
CA ASN A 557 27.95 5.00 -16.50
C ASN A 557 27.99 5.22 -18.02
N SER A 558 28.54 6.35 -18.45
CA SER A 558 28.78 6.66 -19.87
C SER A 558 29.98 5.87 -20.40
N GLY A 559 31.05 5.72 -19.60
CA GLY A 559 32.19 4.88 -19.95
C GLY A 559 33.47 5.22 -19.19
N PHE A 560 34.59 4.76 -19.72
CA PHE A 560 35.90 4.83 -19.07
C PHE A 560 36.93 5.45 -19.99
N ASP A 561 37.55 6.55 -19.54
CA ASP A 561 38.80 7.05 -20.09
C ASP A 561 39.96 6.22 -19.50
N ILE A 562 40.72 5.56 -20.37
CA ILE A 562 41.93 4.83 -19.97
C ILE A 562 43.08 5.82 -20.02
N GLU A 563 43.71 6.04 -18.89
CA GLU A 563 44.83 6.95 -18.77
C GLU A 563 46.10 6.19 -18.40
N ARG A 564 47.21 6.62 -19.02
CA ARG A 564 48.56 6.05 -18.81
C ARG A 564 49.54 7.16 -18.46
N SER A 565 50.50 6.85 -17.59
CA SER A 565 51.66 7.70 -17.31
C SER A 565 52.93 6.84 -17.30
N ALA A 566 53.98 7.25 -18.02
CA ALA A 566 55.31 6.68 -17.79
C ALA A 566 55.85 7.22 -16.45
N VAL A 567 56.64 6.43 -15.71
CA VAL A 567 57.17 6.85 -14.40
C VAL A 567 57.86 8.22 -14.54
N ASN A 568 57.33 9.23 -13.83
CA ASN A 568 57.71 10.66 -13.84
C ASN A 568 57.15 11.56 -14.97
N ASN A 569 56.13 11.12 -15.71
CA ASN A 569 55.46 11.94 -16.73
C ASN A 569 53.99 12.23 -16.39
N SER A 570 53.42 13.24 -17.07
CA SER A 570 52.00 13.54 -17.01
C SER A 570 51.13 12.40 -17.54
N TRP A 571 49.92 12.26 -17.00
CA TRP A 571 48.90 11.34 -17.50
C TRP A 571 48.47 11.75 -18.91
N ILE A 572 48.36 10.76 -19.79
CA ILE A 572 47.79 10.91 -21.14
C ILE A 572 46.60 9.96 -21.30
N LYS A 573 45.62 10.36 -22.11
CA LYS A 573 44.50 9.50 -22.50
C LYS A 573 44.98 8.49 -23.53
N ALA A 574 45.04 7.21 -23.15
CA ALA A 574 45.39 6.10 -24.02
C ALA A 574 44.20 5.63 -24.87
N GLY A 575 42.98 5.74 -24.34
CA GLY A 575 41.77 5.38 -25.07
C GLY A 575 40.49 5.62 -24.28
N TYR A 576 39.37 5.18 -24.85
CA TYR A 576 38.04 5.23 -24.22
C TYR A 576 37.29 3.93 -24.52
N VAL A 577 36.56 3.44 -23.53
CA VAL A 577 35.66 2.28 -23.64
C VAL A 577 34.27 2.70 -23.13
N ALA A 578 33.24 2.53 -23.96
CA ALA A 578 31.87 2.87 -23.58
C ALA A 578 31.34 1.96 -22.47
N GLY A 579 30.60 2.54 -21.53
CA GLY A 579 29.92 1.85 -20.42
C GLY A 579 28.58 1.27 -20.84
N ASN A 580 27.89 0.60 -19.91
CA ASN A 580 26.56 0.01 -20.13
C ASN A 580 25.41 0.83 -19.49
N GLY A 581 25.68 2.05 -19.02
CA GLY A 581 24.68 2.88 -18.34
C GLY A 581 24.39 2.40 -16.93
N THR A 582 23.15 1.96 -16.69
CA THR A 582 22.73 1.46 -15.37
C THR A 582 22.47 -0.05 -15.45
N THR A 583 23.22 -0.83 -14.68
CA THR A 583 23.11 -2.30 -14.61
C THR A 583 23.50 -2.81 -13.23
N ASN A 584 22.70 -3.74 -12.69
CA ASN A 584 23.04 -4.47 -11.46
C ASN A 584 23.77 -5.80 -11.75
N GLU A 585 23.93 -6.15 -13.03
CA GLU A 585 24.69 -7.32 -13.46
C GLU A 585 26.15 -6.95 -13.73
N PRO A 586 27.11 -7.81 -13.33
CA PRO A 586 28.52 -7.56 -13.59
C PRO A 586 28.85 -7.41 -15.08
N LYS A 587 29.68 -6.43 -15.43
CA LYS A 587 30.18 -6.24 -16.80
C LYS A 587 31.68 -6.37 -16.85
N THR A 588 32.17 -7.00 -17.91
CA THR A 588 33.60 -7.19 -18.18
C THR A 588 34.02 -6.31 -19.34
N TYR A 589 35.15 -5.64 -19.18
CA TYR A 589 35.73 -4.74 -20.17
C TYR A 589 37.19 -5.10 -20.44
N GLU A 590 37.64 -4.79 -21.65
CA GLU A 590 39.03 -4.98 -22.08
C GLU A 590 39.50 -3.75 -22.88
N PHE A 591 40.72 -3.30 -22.64
CA PHE A 591 41.41 -2.30 -23.46
C PHE A 591 42.85 -2.74 -23.74
N ARG A 592 43.27 -2.65 -25.00
CA ARG A 592 44.65 -2.96 -25.41
C ARG A 592 45.38 -1.68 -25.80
N ASP A 593 46.36 -1.32 -25.00
CA ASP A 593 47.33 -0.29 -25.29
C ASP A 593 48.51 -0.91 -26.05
N ARG A 594 48.83 -0.41 -27.24
CA ARG A 594 49.76 -1.04 -28.18
C ARG A 594 51.07 -0.28 -28.31
N ASP A 595 52.10 -1.01 -28.72
CA ASP A 595 53.38 -0.45 -29.17
C ASP A 595 54.09 0.41 -28.11
N LEU A 596 54.03 -0.01 -26.85
CA LEU A 596 54.70 0.71 -25.76
C LEU A 596 56.21 0.59 -25.89
N LYS A 597 56.93 1.66 -25.53
CA LYS A 597 58.38 1.60 -25.37
C LYS A 597 58.72 0.84 -24.10
N SER A 598 59.90 0.22 -24.06
CA SER A 598 60.41 -0.38 -22.83
C SER A 598 60.49 0.66 -21.71
N GLY A 599 60.06 0.28 -20.51
CA GLY A 599 59.92 1.18 -19.37
C GLY A 599 58.78 0.77 -18.42
N VAL A 600 58.59 1.57 -17.36
CA VAL A 600 57.56 1.34 -16.34
C VAL A 600 56.43 2.34 -16.51
N TYR A 601 55.19 1.84 -16.44
CA TYR A 601 53.96 2.61 -16.67
C TYR A 601 52.97 2.45 -15.52
N ASN A 602 52.26 3.52 -15.20
CA ASN A 602 51.07 3.50 -14.37
C ASN A 602 49.84 3.62 -15.26
N PHE A 603 48.77 2.92 -14.86
CA PHE A 603 47.47 2.98 -15.52
C PHE A 603 46.37 3.34 -14.51
N ARG A 604 45.37 4.08 -14.97
CA ARG A 604 44.14 4.33 -14.22
C ARG A 604 42.96 4.41 -15.16
N LEU A 605 41.78 4.07 -14.64
CA LEU A 605 40.50 4.32 -15.28
C LEU A 605 39.93 5.60 -14.72
N LYS A 606 39.47 6.50 -15.59
CA LYS A 606 38.58 7.60 -15.24
C LYS A 606 37.19 7.21 -15.72
N GLN A 607 36.38 6.68 -14.82
CA GLN A 607 34.99 6.38 -15.08
C GLN A 607 34.21 7.70 -15.18
N ILE A 608 33.30 7.81 -16.15
CA ILE A 608 32.55 9.03 -16.49
C ILE A 608 31.07 8.68 -16.57
N ASP A 609 30.25 9.50 -15.92
CA ASP A 609 28.78 9.39 -15.95
C ASP A 609 28.17 10.17 -17.12
N PHE A 610 26.91 9.89 -17.49
CA PHE A 610 26.18 10.66 -18.50
C PHE A 610 26.00 12.14 -18.13
N ASN A 611 26.07 12.49 -16.84
CA ASN A 611 26.02 13.87 -16.36
C ASN A 611 27.41 14.55 -16.27
N GLY A 612 28.48 13.86 -16.70
CA GLY A 612 29.85 14.38 -16.72
C GLY A 612 30.63 14.28 -15.40
N GLN A 613 30.03 13.75 -14.32
CA GLN A 613 30.77 13.38 -13.11
C GLN A 613 31.76 12.25 -13.41
N TYR A 614 32.84 12.15 -12.63
CA TYR A 614 33.86 11.13 -12.84
C TYR A 614 34.51 10.64 -11.56
N LYS A 615 35.03 9.40 -11.59
CA LYS A 615 35.83 8.79 -10.52
C LYS A 615 37.05 8.07 -11.08
N TYR A 616 38.17 8.13 -10.37
CA TYR A 616 39.41 7.44 -10.75
C TYR A 616 39.57 6.11 -10.03
N TYR A 617 40.06 5.11 -10.76
CA TYR A 617 40.48 3.81 -10.24
C TYR A 617 41.90 3.51 -10.73
N ASN A 618 42.86 3.46 -9.81
CA ASN A 618 44.26 3.20 -10.14
C ASN A 618 44.52 1.69 -10.24
N LEU A 619 45.35 1.29 -11.20
CA LEU A 619 45.87 -0.06 -11.25
C LEU A 619 46.82 -0.26 -10.06
N SER A 620 46.67 -1.36 -9.33
CA SER A 620 47.38 -1.56 -8.06
C SER A 620 48.90 -1.62 -8.21
N ASN A 621 49.41 -2.12 -9.34
CA ASN A 621 50.83 -2.24 -9.62
C ASN A 621 51.19 -1.52 -10.92
N SER A 622 52.39 -0.95 -10.97
CA SER A 622 52.96 -0.45 -12.21
C SER A 622 53.25 -1.60 -13.18
N VAL A 623 53.09 -1.33 -14.48
CA VAL A 623 53.31 -2.28 -15.57
C VAL A 623 54.70 -2.05 -16.14
N GLU A 624 55.54 -3.08 -16.12
CA GLU A 624 56.87 -3.04 -16.74
C GLU A 624 56.82 -3.66 -18.14
N ILE A 625 57.22 -2.88 -19.14
CA ILE A 625 57.53 -3.37 -20.48
C ILE A 625 59.03 -3.61 -20.55
N GLY A 626 59.41 -4.89 -20.53
CA GLY A 626 60.80 -5.31 -20.63
C GLY A 626 61.46 -4.95 -21.97
N ILE A 627 62.75 -5.24 -22.06
CA ILE A 627 63.48 -5.20 -23.32
C ILE A 627 63.20 -6.47 -24.14
N PRO A 628 63.29 -6.43 -25.48
CA PRO A 628 63.13 -7.63 -26.31
C PRO A 628 64.25 -8.65 -26.06
N ASP A 629 63.94 -9.94 -26.04
CA ASP A 629 64.96 -11.00 -25.84
C ASP A 629 65.81 -11.27 -27.10
N LYS A 630 65.40 -10.74 -28.26
CA LYS A 630 66.05 -11.04 -29.54
C LYS A 630 66.17 -9.83 -30.45
N PHE A 631 67.20 -9.86 -31.28
CA PHE A 631 67.34 -8.97 -32.42
C PHE A 631 66.37 -9.40 -33.52
N ALA A 632 65.42 -8.53 -33.90
CA ALA A 632 64.43 -8.83 -34.91
C ALA A 632 64.13 -7.61 -35.80
N LEU A 633 63.85 -7.88 -37.07
CA LEU A 633 63.36 -6.91 -38.05
C LEU A 633 62.07 -7.48 -38.64
N SER A 634 60.97 -6.76 -38.44
CA SER A 634 59.64 -7.17 -38.89
C SER A 634 59.43 -6.83 -40.37
N GLN A 635 58.46 -7.50 -40.99
CA GLN A 635 57.97 -7.11 -42.29
C GLN A 635 57.30 -5.73 -42.20
N ASN A 636 57.62 -4.82 -43.11
CA ASN A 636 57.05 -3.48 -43.13
C ASN A 636 55.53 -3.55 -43.38
N TYR A 637 54.77 -2.64 -42.77
CA TYR A 637 53.32 -2.58 -42.96
C TYR A 637 52.87 -1.13 -43.25
N PRO A 638 52.03 -0.91 -44.28
CA PRO A 638 51.60 -1.89 -45.28
C PRO A 638 52.75 -2.38 -46.19
N ASN A 639 52.59 -3.54 -46.83
CA ASN A 639 53.46 -4.01 -47.92
C ASN A 639 52.66 -4.89 -48.90
N PRO A 640 52.47 -4.49 -50.17
CA PRO A 640 52.99 -3.28 -50.81
C PRO A 640 52.48 -1.96 -50.20
N PHE A 641 53.21 -0.86 -50.38
CA PHE A 641 52.82 0.45 -49.84
C PHE A 641 53.00 1.60 -50.84
N ASN A 642 52.26 2.70 -50.59
CA ASN A 642 52.31 3.94 -51.36
C ASN A 642 51.91 5.16 -50.49
N PRO A 643 52.75 6.21 -50.35
CA PRO A 643 54.20 6.16 -50.35
C PRO A 643 54.76 5.88 -48.93
N LYS A 644 53.91 5.68 -47.91
CA LYS A 644 54.34 5.53 -46.50
C LYS A 644 54.18 4.10 -45.98
N THR A 645 55.18 3.63 -45.24
CA THR A 645 55.14 2.38 -44.46
C THR A 645 55.84 2.56 -43.12
N ILE A 646 55.55 1.68 -42.18
CA ILE A 646 56.27 1.55 -40.91
C ILE A 646 57.11 0.27 -40.93
N ILE A 647 58.29 0.32 -40.35
CA ILE A 647 59.23 -0.80 -40.19
C ILE A 647 59.50 -0.97 -38.69
N ASP A 648 59.02 -2.07 -38.12
CA ASP A 648 59.26 -2.38 -36.71
C ASP A 648 60.50 -3.25 -36.53
N PHE A 649 61.24 -3.00 -35.46
CA PHE A 649 62.40 -3.77 -35.09
C PHE A 649 62.64 -3.82 -33.58
N GLN A 650 63.45 -4.79 -33.16
CA GLN A 650 63.72 -5.12 -31.77
C GLN A 650 65.24 -5.14 -31.55
N LEU A 651 65.68 -4.47 -30.48
CA LEU A 651 67.06 -4.44 -30.04
C LEU A 651 67.17 -5.06 -28.64
N PRO A 652 67.86 -6.20 -28.48
CA PRO A 652 68.02 -6.83 -27.17
C PRO A 652 69.09 -6.14 -26.30
N GLU A 653 70.00 -5.38 -26.92
CA GLU A 653 71.10 -4.70 -26.25
C GLU A 653 71.29 -3.28 -26.79
N ASN A 654 71.90 -2.41 -25.99
CA ASN A 654 72.25 -1.06 -26.39
C ASN A 654 73.35 -1.11 -27.47
N GLY A 655 73.23 -0.32 -28.53
CA GLY A 655 74.26 -0.31 -29.58
C GLY A 655 74.06 0.71 -30.68
N ASN A 656 75.07 0.84 -31.54
CA ASN A 656 74.96 1.62 -32.76
C ASN A 656 74.06 0.89 -33.77
N VAL A 657 72.95 1.52 -34.12
CA VAL A 657 71.95 0.96 -35.02
C VAL A 657 71.93 1.69 -36.34
N LYS A 658 71.99 0.91 -37.41
CA LYS A 658 71.84 1.40 -38.78
C LYS A 658 70.70 0.68 -39.49
N LEU A 659 69.67 1.42 -39.88
CA LEU A 659 68.57 0.93 -40.73
C LEU A 659 68.66 1.63 -42.08
N SER A 660 68.98 0.88 -43.14
CA SER A 660 69.14 1.42 -44.50
C SER A 660 68.25 0.69 -45.49
N VAL A 661 67.76 1.41 -46.50
CA VAL A 661 66.97 0.89 -47.62
C VAL A 661 67.86 0.85 -48.87
N TYR A 662 67.76 -0.24 -49.64
CA TYR A 662 68.56 -0.57 -50.80
C TYR A 662 67.67 -0.88 -52.00
N ASP A 663 68.11 -0.52 -53.21
CA ASP A 663 67.51 -0.99 -54.46
C ASP A 663 67.94 -2.43 -54.80
N ILE A 664 67.43 -2.98 -55.91
CA ILE A 664 67.72 -4.34 -56.37
C ILE A 664 69.20 -4.56 -56.76
N ASN A 665 69.94 -3.50 -57.05
CA ASN A 665 71.36 -3.54 -57.37
C ASN A 665 72.25 -3.42 -56.11
N GLY A 666 71.64 -3.32 -54.92
CA GLY A 666 72.36 -3.15 -53.66
C GLY A 666 72.83 -1.72 -53.38
N LYS A 667 72.36 -0.71 -54.13
CA LYS A 667 72.67 0.69 -53.85
C LYS A 667 71.77 1.21 -52.73
N ILE A 668 72.37 1.88 -51.75
CA ILE A 668 71.62 2.55 -50.68
C ILE A 668 70.78 3.69 -51.29
N VAL A 669 69.47 3.63 -51.10
CA VAL A 669 68.52 4.67 -51.52
C VAL A 669 68.09 5.57 -50.36
N SER A 670 68.14 5.08 -49.12
CA SER A 670 67.85 5.86 -47.93
C SER A 670 68.51 5.26 -46.68
N VAL A 671 68.88 6.10 -45.72
CA VAL A 671 69.28 5.68 -44.37
C VAL A 671 68.25 6.25 -43.40
N LEU A 672 67.46 5.38 -42.77
CA LEU A 672 66.37 5.77 -41.89
C LEU A 672 66.85 6.04 -40.46
N ILE A 673 67.84 5.27 -40.03
CA ILE A 673 68.44 5.34 -38.69
C ILE A 673 69.94 5.10 -38.83
N ASN A 674 70.75 5.90 -38.15
CA ASN A 674 72.19 5.71 -38.02
C ASN A 674 72.71 6.38 -36.74
N GLN A 675 72.39 5.79 -35.59
CA GLN A 675 72.70 6.38 -34.28
C GLN A 675 72.81 5.30 -33.20
N PHE A 676 73.37 5.66 -32.05
CA PHE A 676 73.31 4.84 -30.85
C PHE A 676 71.87 4.79 -30.32
N MET A 677 71.35 3.59 -30.05
CA MET A 677 70.01 3.38 -29.50
C MET A 677 70.07 2.38 -28.33
N PRO A 678 69.31 2.63 -27.25
CA PRO A 678 69.15 1.64 -26.17
C PRO A 678 68.45 0.35 -26.64
N ALA A 679 68.52 -0.71 -25.84
CA ALA A 679 67.69 -1.90 -26.00
C ALA A 679 66.20 -1.51 -25.92
N GLY A 680 65.36 -2.10 -26.76
CA GLY A 680 63.95 -1.76 -26.83
C GLY A 680 63.25 -2.15 -28.13
N TYR A 681 61.95 -1.88 -28.15
CA TYR A 681 61.08 -1.99 -29.32
C TYR A 681 61.03 -0.64 -30.05
N TYR A 682 61.20 -0.66 -31.37
CA TYR A 682 61.31 0.56 -32.18
C TYR A 682 60.56 0.43 -33.50
N SER A 683 60.16 1.59 -34.04
CA SER A 683 59.51 1.72 -35.34
C SER A 683 60.17 2.85 -36.13
N ALA A 684 60.44 2.60 -37.42
CA ALA A 684 60.94 3.61 -38.34
C ALA A 684 59.91 3.85 -39.46
N ALA A 685 59.54 5.11 -39.68
CA ALA A 685 58.71 5.48 -40.82
C ALA A 685 59.59 5.58 -42.07
N PHE A 686 59.11 5.02 -43.18
CA PHE A 686 59.72 5.20 -44.50
C PHE A 686 58.72 5.82 -45.48
N ASN A 687 59.19 6.82 -46.22
CA ASN A 687 58.44 7.49 -47.27
C ASN A 687 59.16 7.33 -48.62
N SER A 688 58.51 6.66 -49.57
CA SER A 688 59.03 6.31 -50.88
C SER A 688 58.70 7.32 -51.99
N SER A 689 58.17 8.50 -51.69
CA SER A 689 57.80 9.51 -52.70
C SER A 689 58.92 9.78 -53.73
N GLY A 690 60.19 9.76 -53.30
CA GLY A 690 61.37 10.05 -54.12
C GLY A 690 61.96 8.88 -54.94
N ILE A 691 61.37 7.68 -54.88
CA ILE A 691 61.87 6.47 -55.58
C ILE A 691 60.79 5.86 -56.49
N SER A 692 61.17 5.06 -57.49
CA SER A 692 60.22 4.40 -58.42
C SER A 692 59.47 3.23 -57.79
N SER A 693 58.37 2.79 -58.39
CA SER A 693 57.75 1.50 -58.01
C SER A 693 58.72 0.35 -58.25
N GLY A 694 58.69 -0.67 -57.40
CA GLY A 694 59.59 -1.81 -57.51
C GLY A 694 59.86 -2.50 -56.17
N VAL A 695 60.79 -3.46 -56.23
CA VAL A 695 61.24 -4.21 -55.05
C VAL A 695 62.45 -3.52 -54.44
N TYR A 696 62.40 -3.31 -53.14
CA TYR A 696 63.48 -2.75 -52.33
C TYR A 696 63.77 -3.67 -51.15
N PHE A 697 64.98 -3.55 -50.59
CA PHE A 697 65.38 -4.28 -49.41
C PHE A 697 65.74 -3.30 -48.30
N TYR A 698 65.44 -3.65 -47.05
CA TYR A 698 65.90 -2.88 -45.90
C TYR A 698 66.69 -3.77 -44.98
N ARG A 699 67.78 -3.22 -44.45
CA ARG A 699 68.73 -3.91 -43.61
C ARG A 699 68.89 -3.17 -42.29
N LEU A 700 68.67 -3.90 -41.20
CA LEU A 700 68.97 -3.47 -39.84
C LEU A 700 70.30 -4.05 -39.40
N GLU A 701 71.16 -3.23 -38.82
CA GLU A 701 72.49 -3.60 -38.32
C GLU A 701 72.64 -3.06 -36.89
N SER A 702 73.04 -3.92 -35.93
CA SER A 702 73.39 -3.52 -34.56
C SER A 702 74.23 -4.59 -33.88
N GLY A 703 75.25 -4.21 -33.11
CA GLY A 703 76.03 -5.15 -32.27
C GLY A 703 76.68 -6.32 -33.02
N GLY A 704 77.02 -6.14 -34.31
CA GLY A 704 77.54 -7.21 -35.18
C GLY A 704 76.48 -8.12 -35.80
N LEU A 705 75.20 -7.95 -35.45
CA LEU A 705 74.07 -8.65 -36.05
C LEU A 705 73.50 -7.87 -37.24
N SER A 706 73.01 -8.60 -38.25
CA SER A 706 72.33 -8.01 -39.42
C SER A 706 71.10 -8.82 -39.85
N LYS A 707 70.02 -8.14 -40.21
CA LYS A 707 68.79 -8.75 -40.75
C LYS A 707 68.32 -7.94 -41.96
N VAL A 708 67.95 -8.63 -43.04
CA VAL A 708 67.44 -8.03 -44.28
C VAL A 708 66.02 -8.50 -44.52
N MET A 709 65.14 -7.60 -44.95
CA MET A 709 63.76 -7.88 -45.34
C MET A 709 63.41 -7.18 -46.65
N LYS A 710 62.38 -7.68 -47.34
CA LYS A 710 61.96 -7.21 -48.67
C LYS A 710 60.68 -6.38 -48.59
N MET A 711 60.68 -5.19 -49.19
CA MET A 711 59.51 -4.33 -49.33
C MET A 711 59.14 -4.09 -50.81
N THR A 712 57.87 -3.84 -51.09
CA THR A 712 57.37 -3.52 -52.44
C THR A 712 56.75 -2.12 -52.42
N VAL A 713 57.29 -1.23 -53.24
CA VAL A 713 56.75 0.11 -53.48
C VAL A 713 55.85 0.05 -54.70
N ILE A 714 54.61 0.53 -54.58
CA ILE A 714 53.70 0.73 -55.70
C ILE A 714 53.41 2.22 -55.77
N LYS A 715 53.38 2.80 -56.98
CA LYS A 715 52.98 4.20 -57.18
C LYS A 715 51.61 4.24 -57.82
#